data_AF-A0A072NB93-F1
#
_entry.id   AF-A0A072NB93-F1
#
_cell.length_a   1.000
_cell.length_b   1.000
_cell.length_c   1.000
_cell.angle_alpha   90.00
_cell.angle_beta   90.00
_cell.angle_gamma   90.00
#
_symmetry.space_group_name_H-M   'P 1'
#
loop_
_entity.id
_entity.type
_entity.pdbx_description
1 polymer ?
#
loop_
_entity_poly.entity_id
_entity_poly.type
_entity_poly.pdbx_seq_one_letter_code
_entity_poly.pdbx_strand_id
1 'polypeptide(L)'
;MPRPLAGPPVQVVWFKKDLRVADHAPLAAAAERGPVLPLYLYEPEQLGHEEFAGHHLTYLNECLAELDGRLRALGAGLVVRRGEAVAVLEELSELVPMGGLWAHEETGNMVSFQRDRRVRAWARERGVPFAELPQTGVVRRLRDRDGWADLWEERMSAPVVPVPAALRGTDLPPGGLYTHAELGVPANDKTIPPGGESVARATLESFLTVRGVNYLREMSSPLTAEESCSRLSAPLAFGTVSLREVVQATRQRLAAVKGDPDADERWVCSLRSFESRLHWHCHFIQRLESEPQMEVRNLNRAFDGLRPDAGDPGWNADFFDRWAHGQTGYPLVDACMRMLRETGWLNFRMRAMLVSFASQHLWLHWRPTGLFLARQWLDNEPGIHWSQMQMQSSTVGINRVRIYSPTRQAREQDPDGAFIRRWVPELADVPGDFLHAPWEWSGATRLAYPPPVVDEGKAGAAARARIYAARESEAFETEARRVYQKHGSRKKAVLRAERVARGLPAKPVRPPKSAPRRIPPMTDQPGLFGTAPETPKPLIPAGLPDSWREALHDEFAAPYFHALRDFLVEERRQHTVYPPAPDVFNALRYTPLEAVKVLILGQDPYHGPGQAHGLAFSVRPGVRPPPSLANIYKELQADVGFQPPRHGYLRHWAEQGVLLLNAVLTVRRGEPNSHAGRGWERLTDAVIRQVNAKESRVVFVLWGAYARKKAKLVTNPQHVILESAHPSPLSVAKFLGTRPFSKVNAALEESGQTPIDWQLPMEVEE
;
A
#
# COMPACT_ATOMS: atom_id res chain seq x y z
N MET A 1 62.03 -15.31 -9.63
CA MET A 1 61.25 -14.07 -9.52
C MET A 1 61.18 -13.44 -10.90
N PRO A 2 59.99 -13.13 -11.44
CA PRO A 2 59.90 -12.32 -12.65
C PRO A 2 60.57 -10.97 -12.41
N ARG A 3 61.21 -10.40 -13.45
CA ARG A 3 61.77 -9.05 -13.40
C ARG A 3 60.63 -8.07 -13.06
N PRO A 4 60.79 -7.13 -12.12
CA PRO A 4 59.77 -6.13 -11.87
C PRO A 4 59.54 -5.30 -13.12
N LEU A 5 58.28 -5.10 -13.50
CA LEU A 5 57.89 -4.23 -14.59
C LEU A 5 58.40 -2.81 -14.31
N ALA A 6 59.02 -2.19 -15.30
CA ALA A 6 59.54 -0.83 -15.17
C ALA A 6 58.40 0.20 -15.17
N GLY A 7 58.40 1.14 -14.23
CA GLY A 7 57.42 2.23 -14.16
C GLY A 7 56.94 2.55 -12.73
N PRO A 8 56.21 3.66 -12.54
CA PRO A 8 55.60 4.00 -11.25
C PRO A 8 54.49 2.98 -10.87
N PRO A 9 54.34 2.62 -9.58
CA PRO A 9 53.31 1.68 -9.14
C PRO A 9 51.89 2.17 -9.43
N VAL A 10 51.14 1.41 -10.22
CA VAL A 10 49.78 1.74 -10.68
C VAL A 10 48.74 1.37 -9.62
N GLN A 11 47.81 2.27 -9.37
CA GLN A 11 46.68 2.09 -8.45
C GLN A 11 45.43 1.71 -9.26
N VAL A 12 45.02 0.44 -9.17
CA VAL A 12 43.85 -0.08 -9.88
C VAL A 12 42.60 0.23 -9.06
N VAL A 13 41.67 1.00 -9.62
CA VAL A 13 40.37 1.30 -9.00
C VAL A 13 39.31 0.44 -9.67
N TRP A 14 38.83 -0.58 -8.98
CA TRP A 14 37.88 -1.55 -9.52
C TRP A 14 36.44 -1.18 -9.21
N PHE A 15 35.78 -0.59 -10.21
CA PHE A 15 34.38 -0.20 -10.19
C PHE A 15 33.47 -1.43 -10.36
N LYS A 16 32.38 -1.46 -9.59
CA LYS A 16 31.32 -2.49 -9.64
C LYS A 16 29.94 -1.83 -9.60
N LYS A 17 29.38 -1.64 -8.40
CA LYS A 17 28.09 -0.99 -8.12
C LYS A 17 28.27 0.42 -7.53
N ASP A 18 29.24 1.16 -8.04
CA ASP A 18 29.69 2.46 -7.56
C ASP A 18 30.06 3.38 -8.74
N LEU A 19 29.24 3.37 -9.79
CA LEU A 19 29.51 3.98 -11.09
C LEU A 19 29.39 5.52 -11.10
N ARG A 20 30.23 6.19 -10.30
CA ARG A 20 30.31 7.64 -10.14
C ARG A 20 31.73 8.06 -9.79
N VAL A 21 32.05 9.35 -9.97
CA VAL A 21 33.34 9.92 -9.51
C VAL A 21 33.22 10.69 -8.18
N ALA A 22 32.02 11.17 -7.86
CA ALA A 22 31.73 11.89 -6.62
C ALA A 22 31.52 10.97 -5.42
N ASP A 23 31.89 11.42 -4.23
CA ASP A 23 31.85 10.63 -2.99
C ASP A 23 32.47 9.22 -3.18
N HIS A 24 33.60 9.15 -3.89
CA HIS A 24 34.21 7.88 -4.29
C HIS A 24 35.57 7.66 -3.60
N ALA A 25 35.54 7.14 -2.38
CA ALA A 25 36.72 7.01 -1.52
C ALA A 25 37.88 6.20 -2.14
N PRO A 26 37.66 5.06 -2.83
CA PRO A 26 38.73 4.32 -3.50
C PRO A 26 39.42 5.11 -4.61
N LEU A 27 38.68 5.96 -5.33
CA LEU A 27 39.21 6.75 -6.44
C LEU A 27 40.08 7.90 -5.88
N ALA A 28 39.59 8.59 -4.87
CA ALA A 28 40.35 9.63 -4.17
C ALA A 28 41.64 9.07 -3.53
N ALA A 29 41.54 7.95 -2.81
CA ALA A 29 42.69 7.31 -2.19
C ALA A 29 43.73 6.82 -3.22
N ALA A 30 43.28 6.28 -4.36
CA ALA A 30 44.19 5.87 -5.44
C ALA A 30 44.90 7.07 -6.08
N ALA A 31 44.17 8.16 -6.34
CA ALA A 31 44.70 9.38 -6.97
C ALA A 31 45.87 10.02 -6.18
N GLU A 32 45.81 9.97 -4.85
CA GLU A 32 46.86 10.47 -3.96
C GLU A 32 48.16 9.64 -4.03
N ARG A 33 48.10 8.39 -4.47
CA ARG A 33 49.20 7.42 -4.36
C ARG A 33 50.01 7.22 -5.63
N GLY A 34 49.43 7.47 -6.80
CA GLY A 34 50.14 7.21 -8.06
C GLY A 34 49.28 7.36 -9.30
N PRO A 35 49.75 6.86 -10.44
CA PRO A 35 48.92 6.68 -11.62
C PRO A 35 47.73 5.77 -11.31
N VAL A 36 46.56 6.13 -11.83
CA VAL A 36 45.29 5.45 -11.58
C VAL A 36 44.85 4.72 -12.85
N LEU A 37 44.45 3.46 -12.66
CA LEU A 37 43.80 2.64 -13.67
C LEU A 37 42.36 2.38 -13.22
N PRO A 38 41.38 3.17 -13.69
CA PRO A 38 39.97 2.88 -13.49
C PRO A 38 39.61 1.59 -14.26
N LEU A 39 39.09 0.58 -13.57
CA LEU A 39 38.81 -0.74 -14.13
C LEU A 39 37.33 -1.10 -13.96
N TYR A 40 36.68 -1.54 -15.03
CA TYR A 40 35.40 -2.23 -15.00
C TYR A 40 35.48 -3.59 -15.69
N LEU A 41 34.81 -4.59 -15.11
CA LEU A 41 34.83 -5.98 -15.58
C LEU A 41 33.43 -6.43 -15.97
N TYR A 42 33.26 -6.87 -17.22
CA TYR A 42 32.12 -7.68 -17.64
C TYR A 42 32.40 -9.15 -17.28
N GLU A 43 31.86 -9.58 -16.14
CA GLU A 43 32.11 -10.89 -15.54
C GLU A 43 31.10 -11.92 -16.06
N PRO A 44 31.52 -13.00 -16.76
CA PRO A 44 30.61 -14.01 -17.30
C PRO A 44 29.70 -14.64 -16.23
N GLU A 45 30.24 -14.93 -15.03
CA GLU A 45 29.46 -15.50 -13.92
C GLU A 45 28.32 -14.58 -13.43
N GLN A 46 28.50 -13.25 -13.52
CA GLN A 46 27.49 -12.28 -13.13
C GLN A 46 26.47 -12.05 -14.25
N LEU A 47 26.93 -11.97 -15.50
CA LEU A 47 26.08 -11.77 -16.68
C LEU A 47 25.18 -12.98 -16.97
N GLY A 48 25.69 -14.19 -16.69
CA GLY A 48 24.94 -15.44 -16.81
C GLY A 48 24.07 -15.78 -15.59
N HIS A 49 24.12 -14.97 -14.53
CA HIS A 49 23.35 -15.24 -13.31
C HIS A 49 21.84 -15.10 -13.56
N GLU A 50 21.04 -15.94 -12.89
CA GLU A 50 19.59 -15.99 -13.09
C GLU A 50 18.86 -14.68 -12.73
N GLU A 51 19.48 -13.82 -11.93
CA GLU A 51 18.96 -12.50 -11.56
C GLU A 51 19.29 -11.40 -12.59
N PHE A 52 20.13 -11.68 -13.60
CA PHE A 52 20.57 -10.71 -14.58
C PHE A 52 19.78 -10.82 -15.90
N ALA A 53 19.54 -9.68 -16.57
CA ALA A 53 18.77 -9.63 -17.81
C ALA A 53 19.16 -8.41 -18.67
N GLY A 54 18.71 -8.39 -19.93
CA GLY A 54 19.03 -7.37 -20.92
C GLY A 54 18.97 -5.93 -20.42
N HIS A 55 17.84 -5.47 -19.92
CA HIS A 55 17.70 -4.11 -19.39
C HIS A 55 18.71 -3.71 -18.30
N HIS A 56 19.23 -4.66 -17.51
CA HIS A 56 20.30 -4.36 -16.55
C HIS A 56 21.59 -4.00 -17.29
N LEU A 57 21.92 -4.72 -18.35
CA LEU A 57 23.08 -4.43 -19.20
C LEU A 57 22.89 -3.11 -19.96
N THR A 58 21.69 -2.83 -20.47
CA THR A 58 21.39 -1.56 -21.14
C THR A 58 21.64 -0.37 -20.22
N TYR A 59 21.03 -0.39 -19.03
CA TYR A 59 21.22 0.67 -18.03
C TYR A 59 22.66 0.77 -17.53
N LEU A 60 23.31 -0.38 -17.30
CA LEU A 60 24.72 -0.47 -16.93
C LEU A 60 25.61 0.22 -17.97
N ASN A 61 25.42 -0.07 -19.25
CA ASN A 61 26.23 0.50 -20.32
C ASN A 61 26.05 2.01 -20.42
N GLU A 62 24.84 2.53 -20.19
CA GLU A 62 24.60 3.98 -20.10
C GLU A 62 25.36 4.60 -18.91
N CYS A 63 25.33 3.96 -17.74
CA CYS A 63 26.11 4.40 -16.57
C CYS A 63 27.62 4.38 -16.83
N LEU A 64 28.14 3.32 -17.45
CA LEU A 64 29.57 3.18 -17.75
C LEU A 64 30.04 4.21 -18.79
N ALA A 65 29.21 4.51 -19.79
CA ALA A 65 29.53 5.52 -20.78
C ALA A 65 29.69 6.91 -20.15
N GLU A 66 28.78 7.30 -19.24
CA GLU A 66 28.93 8.57 -18.52
C GLU A 66 30.14 8.55 -17.56
N LEU A 67 30.35 7.44 -16.83
CA LEU A 67 31.49 7.28 -15.93
C LEU A 67 32.82 7.45 -16.68
N ASP A 68 32.98 6.80 -17.83
CA ASP A 68 34.16 6.90 -18.68
C ASP A 68 34.38 8.33 -19.19
N GLY A 69 33.31 9.03 -19.62
CA GLY A 69 33.37 10.45 -19.97
C GLY A 69 33.87 11.33 -18.81
N ARG A 70 33.37 11.10 -17.59
CA ARG A 70 33.78 11.84 -16.38
C ARG A 70 35.22 11.53 -15.98
N LEU A 71 35.64 10.27 -16.04
CA LEU A 71 37.03 9.88 -15.76
C LEU A 71 37.99 10.52 -16.77
N ARG A 72 37.63 10.54 -18.07
CA ARG A 72 38.47 11.19 -19.11
C ARG A 72 38.62 12.68 -18.85
N ALA A 73 37.55 13.35 -18.42
CA ALA A 73 37.62 14.76 -18.03
C ALA A 73 38.57 15.00 -16.84
N LEU A 74 38.78 13.99 -15.98
CA LEU A 74 39.75 14.03 -14.91
C LEU A 74 41.17 13.62 -15.36
N GLY A 75 41.36 13.04 -16.54
CA GLY A 75 42.68 12.65 -17.07
C GLY A 75 42.97 11.13 -17.09
N ALA A 76 41.97 10.27 -16.91
CA ALA A 76 42.12 8.82 -17.05
C ALA A 76 40.93 8.19 -17.80
N GLY A 77 41.17 7.22 -18.70
CA GLY A 77 40.08 6.47 -19.34
C GLY A 77 39.60 5.30 -18.48
N LEU A 78 38.34 4.88 -18.64
CA LEU A 78 37.86 3.64 -18.04
C LEU A 78 38.41 2.44 -18.81
N VAL A 79 39.22 1.62 -18.14
CA VAL A 79 39.70 0.35 -18.67
C VAL A 79 38.62 -0.71 -18.50
N VAL A 80 38.15 -1.24 -19.62
CA VAL A 80 37.06 -2.21 -19.70
C VAL A 80 37.61 -3.55 -20.15
N ARG A 81 37.31 -4.62 -19.41
CA ARG A 81 37.71 -5.99 -19.74
C ARG A 81 36.52 -6.93 -19.58
N ARG A 82 36.60 -8.10 -20.24
CA ARG A 82 35.61 -9.17 -20.12
C ARG A 82 36.33 -10.45 -19.69
N GLY A 83 35.85 -11.10 -18.65
CA GLY A 83 36.45 -12.33 -18.15
C GLY A 83 36.24 -12.53 -16.65
N GLU A 84 36.74 -13.66 -16.13
CA GLU A 84 36.76 -13.93 -14.70
C GLU A 84 37.69 -12.96 -13.98
N ALA A 85 37.23 -12.38 -12.86
CA ALA A 85 37.92 -11.26 -12.22
C ALA A 85 39.38 -11.54 -11.88
N VAL A 86 39.67 -12.71 -11.31
CA VAL A 86 41.04 -13.11 -10.96
C VAL A 86 41.92 -13.27 -12.20
N ALA A 87 41.38 -13.84 -13.29
CA ALA A 87 42.15 -14.01 -14.53
C ALA A 87 42.50 -12.65 -15.15
N VAL A 88 41.55 -11.73 -15.20
CA VAL A 88 41.80 -10.37 -15.72
C VAL A 88 42.78 -9.60 -14.83
N LEU A 89 42.64 -9.69 -13.50
CA LEU A 89 43.56 -9.04 -12.57
C LEU A 89 44.97 -9.62 -12.66
N GLU A 90 45.09 -10.92 -12.88
CA GLU A 90 46.35 -11.60 -13.14
C GLU A 90 47.03 -11.06 -14.40
N GLU A 91 46.31 -11.04 -15.53
CA GLU A 91 46.80 -10.46 -16.79
C GLU A 91 47.22 -8.99 -16.61
N LEU A 92 46.42 -8.18 -15.90
CA LEU A 92 46.75 -6.78 -15.63
C LEU A 92 48.01 -6.64 -14.77
N SER A 93 48.26 -7.57 -13.84
CA SER A 93 49.46 -7.56 -12.99
C SER A 93 50.75 -7.85 -13.77
N GLU A 94 50.63 -8.48 -14.93
CA GLU A 94 51.73 -8.71 -15.88
C GLU A 94 51.95 -7.52 -16.82
N LEU A 95 50.94 -6.66 -16.98
CA LEU A 95 50.99 -5.50 -17.88
C LEU A 95 51.43 -4.21 -17.17
N VAL A 96 51.10 -4.06 -15.89
CA VAL A 96 51.48 -2.88 -15.09
C VAL A 96 52.05 -3.28 -13.74
N PRO A 97 53.01 -2.50 -13.19
CA PRO A 97 53.48 -2.70 -11.83
C PRO A 97 52.37 -2.32 -10.84
N MET A 98 51.51 -3.28 -10.48
CA MET A 98 50.35 -3.02 -9.63
C MET A 98 50.77 -2.67 -8.20
N GLY A 99 50.60 -1.40 -7.82
CA GLY A 99 50.92 -0.87 -6.49
C GLY A 99 49.79 -1.03 -5.47
N GLY A 100 48.55 -1.20 -5.95
CA GLY A 100 47.40 -1.45 -5.08
C GLY A 100 46.11 -1.64 -5.86
N LEU A 101 45.20 -2.42 -5.29
CA LEU A 101 43.82 -2.59 -5.72
C LEU A 101 42.90 -1.82 -4.77
N TRP A 102 41.96 -1.07 -5.32
CA TRP A 102 41.07 -0.17 -4.59
C TRP A 102 39.64 -0.43 -5.03
N ALA A 103 38.74 -0.69 -4.09
CA ALA A 103 37.32 -0.84 -4.39
C ALA A 103 36.48 -0.38 -3.21
N HIS A 104 35.20 -0.09 -3.44
CA HIS A 104 34.27 -0.04 -2.34
C HIS A 104 33.92 -1.47 -1.87
N GLU A 105 33.57 -1.58 -0.60
CA GLU A 105 32.88 -2.75 -0.08
C GLU A 105 31.54 -2.92 -0.83
N GLU A 106 31.31 -4.12 -1.35
CA GLU A 106 30.04 -4.55 -1.94
C GLU A 106 29.41 -5.63 -1.06
N THR A 107 28.08 -5.62 -0.99
CA THR A 107 27.27 -6.76 -0.58
C THR A 107 26.40 -7.13 -1.79
N GLY A 108 26.57 -8.34 -2.32
CA GLY A 108 25.83 -8.83 -3.48
C GLY A 108 25.33 -10.26 -3.28
N ASN A 109 24.98 -10.90 -4.39
CA ASN A 109 24.53 -12.30 -4.39
C ASN A 109 25.71 -13.25 -4.11
N MET A 110 25.42 -14.55 -4.01
CA MET A 110 26.40 -15.57 -3.68
C MET A 110 27.55 -15.63 -4.69
N VAL A 111 27.26 -15.40 -5.98
CA VAL A 111 28.27 -15.35 -7.05
C VAL A 111 29.26 -14.21 -6.79
N SER A 112 28.76 -12.98 -6.60
CA SER A 112 29.59 -11.80 -6.34
C SER A 112 30.37 -11.93 -5.01
N PHE A 113 29.78 -12.56 -4.00
CA PHE A 113 30.44 -12.87 -2.73
C PHE A 113 31.60 -13.86 -2.89
N GLN A 114 31.40 -14.93 -3.68
CA GLN A 114 32.45 -15.91 -3.97
C GLN A 114 33.58 -15.29 -4.79
N ARG A 115 33.23 -14.49 -5.80
CA ARG A 115 34.14 -13.69 -6.64
C ARG A 115 35.03 -12.80 -5.78
N ASP A 116 34.46 -12.03 -4.85
CA ASP A 116 35.23 -11.20 -3.90
C ASP A 116 36.20 -12.01 -3.04
N ARG A 117 35.81 -13.22 -2.60
CA ARG A 117 36.71 -14.10 -1.83
C ARG A 117 37.89 -14.57 -2.66
N ARG A 118 37.67 -14.90 -3.95
CA ARG A 118 38.75 -15.29 -4.86
C ARG A 118 39.70 -14.12 -5.13
N VAL A 119 39.18 -12.91 -5.36
CA VAL A 119 40.01 -11.71 -5.55
C VAL A 119 40.85 -11.38 -4.30
N ARG A 120 40.28 -11.46 -3.09
CA ARG A 120 41.06 -11.27 -1.85
C ARG A 120 42.17 -12.32 -1.68
N ALA A 121 41.89 -13.57 -2.03
CA ALA A 121 42.89 -14.64 -1.96
C ALA A 121 44.03 -14.38 -2.95
N TRP A 122 43.69 -14.06 -4.20
CA TRP A 122 44.64 -13.69 -5.25
C TRP A 122 45.52 -12.50 -4.84
N ALA A 123 44.92 -11.40 -4.34
CA ALA A 123 45.67 -10.20 -3.95
C ALA A 123 46.69 -10.52 -2.83
N ARG A 124 46.29 -11.35 -1.85
CA ARG A 124 47.18 -11.81 -0.78
C ARG A 124 48.32 -12.69 -1.32
N GLU A 125 48.03 -13.60 -2.24
CA GLU A 125 49.03 -14.48 -2.86
C GLU A 125 50.05 -13.70 -3.70
N ARG A 126 49.61 -12.63 -4.36
CA ARG A 126 50.46 -11.74 -5.16
C ARG A 126 51.13 -10.62 -4.38
N GLY A 127 50.84 -10.49 -3.09
CA GLY A 127 51.34 -9.39 -2.28
C GLY A 127 50.85 -8.01 -2.73
N VAL A 128 49.73 -7.95 -3.47
CA VAL A 128 49.10 -6.70 -3.91
C VAL A 128 48.25 -6.17 -2.75
N PRO A 129 48.51 -4.94 -2.25
CA PRO A 129 47.65 -4.32 -1.25
C PRO A 129 46.23 -4.14 -1.81
N PHE A 130 45.23 -4.73 -1.16
CA PHE A 130 43.83 -4.57 -1.55
C PHE A 130 43.06 -3.82 -0.46
N ALA A 131 42.60 -2.61 -0.78
CA ALA A 131 41.79 -1.77 0.08
C ALA A 131 40.33 -1.80 -0.36
N GLU A 132 39.46 -2.32 0.51
CA GLU A 132 38.01 -2.28 0.37
C GLU A 132 37.45 -1.24 1.34
N LEU A 133 36.91 -0.14 0.83
CA LEU A 133 36.44 0.99 1.63
C LEU A 133 34.91 1.01 1.75
N PRO A 134 34.33 1.31 2.93
CA PRO A 134 32.88 1.35 3.07
C PRO A 134 32.25 2.49 2.25
N GLN A 135 31.16 2.20 1.54
CA GLN A 135 30.36 3.23 0.82
C GLN A 135 29.00 3.53 1.45
N THR A 136 28.45 2.60 2.23
CA THR A 136 27.12 2.73 2.83
C THR A 136 27.18 2.50 4.34
N GLY A 137 26.03 2.54 5.01
CA GLY A 137 25.91 2.16 6.41
C GLY A 137 25.95 0.64 6.67
N VAL A 138 26.30 -0.19 5.69
CA VAL A 138 26.52 -1.63 5.87
C VAL A 138 27.92 -1.87 6.45
N VAL A 139 28.00 -2.68 7.50
CA VAL A 139 29.20 -3.00 8.26
C VAL A 139 29.52 -4.47 8.05
N ARG A 140 30.70 -4.76 7.50
CA ARG A 140 31.17 -6.12 7.29
C ARG A 140 31.43 -6.84 8.60
N ARG A 141 31.13 -8.15 8.64
CA ARG A 141 31.36 -9.04 9.79
C ARG A 141 30.74 -8.55 11.11
N LEU A 142 29.66 -7.79 11.00
CA LEU A 142 28.91 -7.32 12.16
C LEU A 142 28.28 -8.52 12.90
N ARG A 143 28.58 -8.66 14.19
CA ARG A 143 28.14 -9.81 15.02
C ARG A 143 26.62 -9.80 15.25
N ASP A 144 26.07 -8.64 15.58
CA ASP A 144 24.65 -8.41 15.85
C ASP A 144 24.28 -6.95 15.53
N ARG A 145 23.08 -6.48 15.90
CA ARG A 145 22.62 -5.12 15.56
C ARG A 145 23.01 -4.04 16.58
N ASP A 146 23.85 -4.35 17.56
CA ASP A 146 24.30 -3.36 18.55
C ASP A 146 25.29 -2.39 17.90
N GLY A 147 25.17 -1.09 18.20
CA GLY A 147 26.01 -0.01 17.63
C GLY A 147 25.82 0.27 16.12
N TRP A 148 25.10 -0.57 15.38
CA TRP A 148 24.93 -0.41 13.93
C TRP A 148 24.28 0.91 13.52
N ALA A 149 23.26 1.36 14.27
CA ALA A 149 22.56 2.60 13.95
C ALA A 149 23.47 3.83 14.13
N ASP A 150 24.33 3.81 15.15
CA ASP A 150 25.28 4.90 15.42
C ASP A 150 26.36 4.94 14.32
N LEU A 151 26.88 3.79 13.92
CA LEU A 151 27.81 3.68 12.78
C LEU A 151 27.18 4.11 11.45
N TRP A 152 25.90 3.78 11.23
CA TRP A 152 25.17 4.25 10.06
C TRP A 152 25.10 5.79 10.07
N GLU A 153 24.73 6.38 11.20
CA GLU A 153 24.61 7.82 11.35
C GLU A 153 25.95 8.54 11.18
N GLU A 154 27.02 8.02 11.77
CA GLU A 154 28.39 8.50 11.61
C GLU A 154 28.77 8.54 10.13
N ARG A 155 28.58 7.44 9.39
CA ARG A 155 28.96 7.33 7.98
C ARG A 155 28.12 8.20 7.04
N MET A 156 26.84 8.39 7.34
CA MET A 156 25.96 9.23 6.50
C MET A 156 26.13 10.72 6.80
N SER A 157 26.61 11.06 8.00
CA SER A 157 26.94 12.44 8.39
C SER A 157 28.39 12.84 8.08
N ALA A 158 29.27 11.89 7.79
CA ALA A 158 30.65 12.17 7.38
C ALA A 158 30.68 13.06 6.12
N PRO A 159 31.69 13.95 5.96
CA PRO A 159 31.82 14.74 4.75
C PRO A 159 31.82 13.90 3.47
N VAL A 160 31.19 14.41 2.42
CA VAL A 160 31.29 13.82 1.07
C VAL A 160 32.75 13.86 0.61
N VAL A 161 33.25 12.76 0.08
CA VAL A 161 34.60 12.69 -0.47
C VAL A 161 34.66 13.55 -1.75
N PRO A 162 35.57 14.53 -1.83
CA PRO A 162 35.68 15.38 -3.01
C PRO A 162 36.16 14.57 -4.22
N VAL A 163 35.68 14.96 -5.40
CA VAL A 163 36.22 14.45 -6.66
C VAL A 163 37.69 14.89 -6.78
N PRO A 164 38.63 14.02 -7.13
CA PRO A 164 40.01 14.42 -7.38
C PRO A 164 40.09 15.52 -8.44
N ALA A 165 40.94 16.53 -8.25
CA ALA A 165 41.07 17.63 -9.21
C ALA A 165 41.58 17.15 -10.58
N ALA A 166 42.44 16.14 -10.58
CA ALA A 166 42.92 15.44 -11.76
C ALA A 166 43.38 14.02 -11.39
N LEU A 167 43.40 13.12 -12.37
CA LEU A 167 43.93 11.77 -12.31
C LEU A 167 45.15 11.68 -13.23
N ARG A 168 46.15 10.92 -12.81
CA ARG A 168 47.26 10.51 -13.68
C ARG A 168 46.89 9.17 -14.29
N GLY A 169 46.33 9.16 -15.51
CA GLY A 169 45.98 7.92 -16.21
C GLY A 169 47.20 7.04 -16.54
N THR A 170 46.94 5.81 -16.95
CA THR A 170 47.95 4.87 -17.48
C THR A 170 47.90 4.81 -19.00
N ASP A 171 48.98 4.37 -19.64
CA ASP A 171 49.04 4.15 -21.10
C ASP A 171 48.29 2.90 -21.58
N LEU A 172 47.72 2.10 -20.65
CA LEU A 172 46.92 0.95 -21.03
C LEU A 172 45.66 1.39 -21.81
N PRO A 173 45.38 0.74 -22.96
CA PRO A 173 44.22 1.11 -23.75
C PRO A 173 42.93 0.82 -22.96
N PRO A 174 42.00 1.79 -22.91
CA PRO A 174 40.75 1.64 -22.16
C PRO A 174 39.90 0.49 -22.70
N GLY A 175 39.90 0.26 -24.02
CA GLY A 175 38.94 -0.62 -24.68
C GLY A 175 37.59 0.07 -24.87
N GLY A 176 36.59 -0.68 -25.34
CA GLY A 176 35.22 -0.20 -25.53
C GLY A 176 34.23 -0.95 -24.65
N LEU A 177 33.05 -0.35 -24.45
CA LEU A 177 31.91 -1.06 -23.85
C LEU A 177 31.46 -2.18 -24.79
N TYR A 178 31.08 -3.32 -24.21
CA TYR A 178 30.61 -4.45 -24.99
C TYR A 178 29.09 -4.38 -25.19
N THR A 179 28.67 -4.73 -26.39
CA THR A 179 27.27 -4.85 -26.78
C THR A 179 26.63 -6.12 -26.19
N HIS A 180 25.29 -6.15 -26.22
CA HIS A 180 24.51 -7.35 -25.88
C HIS A 180 24.98 -8.60 -26.63
N ALA A 181 25.24 -8.47 -27.94
CA ALA A 181 25.66 -9.58 -28.78
C ALA A 181 27.05 -10.11 -28.39
N GLU A 182 28.00 -9.23 -28.10
CA GLU A 182 29.35 -9.62 -27.68
C GLU A 182 29.38 -10.25 -26.29
N LEU A 183 28.43 -9.92 -25.42
CA LEU A 183 28.31 -10.49 -24.07
C LEU A 183 27.40 -11.71 -24.00
N GLY A 184 26.70 -12.06 -25.08
CA GLY A 184 25.72 -13.15 -25.07
C GLY A 184 24.52 -12.88 -24.15
N VAL A 185 24.23 -11.62 -23.85
CA VAL A 185 23.09 -11.22 -22.99
C VAL A 185 21.95 -10.74 -23.89
N PRO A 186 20.82 -11.47 -23.96
CA PRO A 186 19.69 -11.06 -24.79
C PRO A 186 19.19 -9.67 -24.41
N ALA A 187 19.03 -8.79 -25.41
CA ALA A 187 18.29 -7.54 -25.21
C ALA A 187 16.82 -7.84 -24.90
N ASN A 188 16.14 -6.89 -24.24
CA ASN A 188 14.69 -6.94 -24.05
C ASN A 188 14.08 -5.59 -24.40
N ASP A 189 12.76 -5.55 -24.49
CA ASP A 189 11.93 -4.44 -24.92
C ASP A 189 11.40 -3.58 -23.75
N LYS A 190 12.01 -3.72 -22.57
CA LYS A 190 11.58 -2.96 -21.39
C LYS A 190 11.81 -1.47 -21.60
N THR A 191 10.80 -0.66 -21.27
CA THR A 191 10.93 0.80 -21.21
C THR A 191 11.53 1.19 -19.87
N ILE A 192 12.81 1.53 -19.86
CA ILE A 192 13.57 1.91 -18.66
C ILE A 192 13.96 3.40 -18.68
N PRO A 193 14.13 4.04 -17.51
CA PRO A 193 14.70 5.38 -17.46
C PRO A 193 16.18 5.37 -17.90
N PRO A 194 16.71 6.50 -18.39
CA PRO A 194 18.12 6.60 -18.74
C PRO A 194 19.01 6.48 -17.50
N GLY A 195 20.17 5.84 -17.65
CA GLY A 195 21.19 5.68 -16.64
C GLY A 195 22.19 6.83 -16.59
N GLY A 196 22.99 6.86 -15.52
CA GLY A 196 24.10 7.80 -15.35
C GLY A 196 24.03 8.67 -14.09
N GLU A 197 25.16 9.30 -13.73
CA GLU A 197 25.28 10.17 -12.57
C GLU A 197 24.48 11.48 -12.77
N SER A 198 24.49 12.04 -13.98
CA SER A 198 23.77 13.30 -14.27
C SER A 198 22.26 13.13 -14.12
N VAL A 199 21.70 12.04 -14.68
CA VAL A 199 20.27 11.73 -14.55
C VAL A 199 19.90 11.43 -13.10
N ALA A 200 20.75 10.69 -12.37
CA ALA A 200 20.53 10.40 -10.95
C ALA A 200 20.42 11.68 -10.11
N ARG A 201 21.32 12.65 -10.32
CA ARG A 201 21.30 13.95 -9.62
C ARG A 201 20.07 14.78 -9.99
N ALA A 202 19.72 14.86 -11.27
CA ALA A 202 18.52 15.57 -11.71
C ALA A 202 17.24 14.94 -11.12
N THR A 203 17.20 13.61 -11.03
CA THR A 203 16.10 12.85 -10.43
C THR A 203 15.97 13.13 -8.93
N LEU A 204 17.09 13.15 -8.20
CA LEU A 204 17.14 13.51 -6.78
C LEU A 204 16.66 14.94 -6.55
N GLU A 205 17.18 15.90 -7.33
CA GLU A 205 16.84 17.31 -7.21
C GLU A 205 15.34 17.52 -7.45
N SER A 206 14.83 17.01 -8.58
CA SER A 206 13.40 17.05 -8.90
C SER A 206 12.52 16.44 -7.79
N PHE A 207 12.97 15.36 -7.15
CA PHE A 207 12.25 14.78 -6.02
C PHE A 207 12.25 15.70 -4.80
N LEU A 208 13.40 16.25 -4.42
CA LEU A 208 13.56 17.06 -3.23
C LEU A 208 12.87 18.43 -3.33
N THR A 209 12.73 18.98 -4.53
CA THR A 209 12.19 20.34 -4.72
C THR A 209 10.80 20.40 -5.34
N VAL A 210 10.39 19.38 -6.11
CA VAL A 210 9.11 19.40 -6.84
C VAL A 210 8.24 18.18 -6.51
N ARG A 211 8.66 16.97 -6.91
CA ARG A 211 7.79 15.78 -6.94
C ARG A 211 7.52 15.17 -5.57
N GLY A 212 8.43 15.36 -4.60
CA GLY A 212 8.41 14.66 -3.33
C GLY A 212 7.41 15.17 -2.30
N VAL A 213 6.69 16.28 -2.56
CA VAL A 213 5.78 16.90 -1.58
C VAL A 213 4.71 15.93 -1.08
N ASN A 214 4.15 15.11 -1.97
CA ASN A 214 3.12 14.12 -1.66
C ASN A 214 3.66 12.70 -1.42
N TYR A 215 4.99 12.51 -1.39
CA TYR A 215 5.65 11.20 -1.30
C TYR A 215 4.99 10.29 -0.26
N LEU A 216 4.78 10.81 0.96
CA LEU A 216 4.22 10.04 2.07
C LEU A 216 2.79 9.54 1.79
N ARG A 217 1.95 10.34 1.12
CA ARG A 217 0.55 10.01 0.81
C ARG A 217 0.43 9.08 -0.38
N GLU A 218 1.24 9.29 -1.41
CA GLU A 218 1.02 8.72 -2.74
C GLU A 218 1.81 7.43 -3.01
N MET A 219 2.91 7.14 -2.29
CA MET A 219 3.79 6.02 -2.64
C MET A 219 3.16 4.61 -2.60
N SER A 220 1.98 4.46 -1.99
CA SER A 220 1.29 3.16 -1.92
C SER A 220 0.46 2.87 -3.17
N SER A 221 0.00 3.90 -3.88
CA SER A 221 -0.81 3.73 -5.09
C SER A 221 0.09 3.44 -6.29
N PRO A 222 -0.22 2.43 -7.12
CA PRO A 222 0.53 2.18 -8.34
C PRO A 222 0.35 3.26 -9.41
N LEU A 223 -0.68 4.11 -9.29
CA LEU A 223 -0.92 5.23 -10.20
C LEU A 223 0.02 6.39 -9.92
N THR A 224 0.06 6.85 -8.68
CA THR A 224 0.75 8.09 -8.32
C THR A 224 2.21 7.86 -7.92
N ALA A 225 2.56 6.65 -7.46
CA ALA A 225 3.91 6.38 -6.98
C ALA A 225 4.99 6.47 -8.06
N GLU A 226 4.64 6.32 -9.34
CA GLU A 226 5.59 6.50 -10.44
C GLU A 226 6.16 7.93 -10.46
N GLU A 227 5.32 8.93 -10.24
CA GLU A 227 5.71 10.34 -10.22
C GLU A 227 6.15 10.79 -8.83
N SER A 228 5.43 10.37 -7.78
CA SER A 228 5.60 10.89 -6.42
C SER A 228 6.76 10.25 -5.66
N CYS A 229 7.24 9.07 -6.06
CA CYS A 229 8.41 8.42 -5.44
C CYS A 229 9.72 9.02 -5.93
N SER A 230 10.80 8.81 -5.18
CA SER A 230 12.10 9.39 -5.53
C SER A 230 12.67 8.92 -6.86
N ARG A 231 12.34 7.69 -7.29
CA ARG A 231 12.93 7.02 -8.47
C ARG A 231 14.45 6.79 -8.36
N LEU A 232 14.98 6.83 -7.15
CA LEU A 232 16.42 6.66 -6.87
C LEU A 232 16.86 5.22 -6.62
N SER A 233 15.96 4.23 -6.73
CA SER A 233 16.30 2.84 -6.45
C SER A 233 17.32 2.26 -7.44
N ALA A 234 17.15 2.51 -8.75
CA ALA A 234 18.13 2.09 -9.76
C ALA A 234 19.45 2.90 -9.65
N PRO A 235 19.45 4.24 -9.55
CA PRO A 235 20.66 5.00 -9.26
C PRO A 235 21.47 4.51 -8.05
N LEU A 236 20.80 4.14 -6.96
CA LEU A 236 21.46 3.58 -5.77
C LEU A 236 21.98 2.16 -6.00
N ALA A 237 21.25 1.31 -6.73
CA ALA A 237 21.66 -0.07 -7.00
C ALA A 237 22.91 -0.16 -7.91
N PHE A 238 23.06 0.77 -8.86
CA PHE A 238 24.24 0.89 -9.72
C PHE A 238 25.30 1.86 -9.16
N GLY A 239 24.97 2.57 -8.07
CA GLY A 239 25.86 3.50 -7.39
C GLY A 239 26.24 4.74 -8.18
N THR A 240 25.39 5.19 -9.10
CA THR A 240 25.56 6.46 -9.84
C THR A 240 25.33 7.70 -8.97
N VAL A 241 24.79 7.51 -7.76
CA VAL A 241 24.78 8.50 -6.67
C VAL A 241 25.08 7.78 -5.36
N SER A 242 25.82 8.42 -4.44
CA SER A 242 26.06 7.81 -3.14
C SER A 242 24.84 7.95 -2.22
N LEU A 243 24.65 6.99 -1.33
CA LEU A 243 23.61 7.09 -0.29
C LEU A 243 23.87 8.28 0.65
N ARG A 244 25.14 8.58 0.94
CA ARG A 244 25.55 9.70 1.79
C ARG A 244 25.09 11.03 1.20
N GLU A 245 25.34 11.27 -0.08
CA GLU A 245 24.86 12.48 -0.77
C GLU A 245 23.34 12.60 -0.72
N VAL A 246 22.61 11.50 -0.97
CA VAL A 246 21.14 11.50 -0.93
C VAL A 246 20.63 11.84 0.47
N VAL A 247 21.22 11.25 1.53
CA VAL A 247 20.85 11.55 2.92
C VAL A 247 21.13 13.02 3.26
N GLN A 248 22.32 13.52 2.91
CA GLN A 248 22.71 14.90 3.22
C GLN A 248 21.85 15.92 2.47
N ALA A 249 21.60 15.72 1.17
CA ALA A 249 20.72 16.56 0.38
C ALA A 249 19.28 16.55 0.93
N THR A 250 18.78 15.38 1.35
CA THR A 250 17.47 15.27 2.01
C THR A 250 17.41 16.07 3.32
N ARG A 251 18.46 15.99 4.15
CA ARG A 251 18.54 16.72 5.42
C ARG A 251 18.66 18.23 5.22
N GLN A 252 19.45 18.66 4.24
CA GLN A 252 19.56 20.06 3.85
C GLN A 252 18.21 20.60 3.40
N ARG A 253 17.51 19.89 2.50
CA ARG A 253 16.16 20.27 2.07
C ARG A 253 15.17 20.30 3.24
N LEU A 254 15.22 19.29 4.12
CA LEU A 254 14.36 19.23 5.31
C LEU A 254 14.62 20.41 6.26
N ALA A 255 15.87 20.86 6.40
CA ALA A 255 16.19 22.04 7.19
C ALA A 255 15.65 23.32 6.53
N ALA A 256 15.82 23.45 5.21
CA ALA A 256 15.32 24.59 4.45
C ALA A 256 13.79 24.75 4.56
N VAL A 257 13.02 23.70 4.29
CA VAL A 257 11.54 23.75 4.34
C VAL A 257 10.97 23.89 5.76
N LYS A 258 11.73 23.56 6.80
CA LYS A 258 11.31 23.82 8.19
C LYS A 258 11.48 25.28 8.61
N GLY A 259 12.46 25.97 8.02
CA GLY A 259 12.76 27.37 8.30
C GLY A 259 11.96 28.34 7.43
N ASP A 260 11.25 27.84 6.43
CA ASP A 260 10.50 28.62 5.46
C ASP A 260 8.99 28.60 5.81
N PRO A 261 8.40 29.75 6.20
CA PRO A 261 6.97 29.82 6.54
C PRO A 261 6.05 29.63 5.33
N ASP A 262 6.57 29.81 4.11
CA ASP A 262 5.81 29.69 2.86
C ASP A 262 5.92 28.28 2.26
N ALA A 263 6.77 27.41 2.82
CA ALA A 263 6.90 26.03 2.36
C ALA A 263 5.66 25.19 2.71
N ASP A 264 5.23 24.36 1.75
CA ASP A 264 4.14 23.42 1.95
C ASP A 264 4.42 22.49 3.15
N GLU A 265 3.51 22.48 4.13
CA GLU A 265 3.65 21.71 5.38
C GLU A 265 3.90 20.20 5.15
N ARG A 266 3.45 19.68 3.99
CA ARG A 266 3.62 18.27 3.62
C ARG A 266 5.08 17.90 3.35
N TRP A 267 5.96 18.86 3.04
CA TRP A 267 7.37 18.57 2.79
C TRP A 267 8.06 17.94 3.98
N VAL A 268 7.84 18.46 5.19
CA VAL A 268 8.55 18.03 6.41
C VAL A 268 8.34 16.54 6.67
N CYS A 269 7.09 16.10 6.60
CA CYS A 269 6.68 14.72 6.79
C CYS A 269 7.08 13.81 5.62
N SER A 270 6.97 14.28 4.37
CA SER A 270 7.42 13.52 3.19
C SER A 270 8.93 13.26 3.22
N LEU A 271 9.75 14.27 3.51
CA LEU A 271 11.21 14.13 3.58
C LEU A 271 11.65 13.27 4.78
N ARG A 272 11.02 13.41 5.94
CA ARG A 272 11.25 12.50 7.08
C ARG A 272 10.90 11.06 6.74
N SER A 273 9.80 10.86 6.01
CA SER A 273 9.43 9.52 5.55
C SER A 273 10.50 8.97 4.61
N PHE A 274 10.97 9.78 3.65
CA PHE A 274 11.99 9.39 2.68
C PHE A 274 13.33 9.05 3.36
N GLU A 275 13.83 9.90 4.27
CA GLU A 275 15.04 9.62 5.04
C GLU A 275 14.96 8.28 5.78
N SER A 276 13.80 7.97 6.38
CA SER A 276 13.59 6.67 7.01
C SER A 276 13.76 5.50 6.04
N ARG A 277 13.42 5.65 4.76
CA ARG A 277 13.60 4.59 3.73
C ARG A 277 15.06 4.44 3.33
N LEU A 278 15.84 5.53 3.34
CA LEU A 278 17.30 5.49 3.14
C LEU A 278 18.00 4.72 4.27
N HIS A 279 17.51 4.81 5.51
CA HIS A 279 17.99 3.96 6.59
C HIS A 279 17.58 2.48 6.40
N TRP A 280 16.36 2.21 5.91
CA TRP A 280 15.91 0.85 5.60
C TRP A 280 16.73 0.18 4.50
N HIS A 281 17.19 0.94 3.51
CA HIS A 281 18.10 0.47 2.46
C HIS A 281 19.30 -0.29 3.08
N CYS A 282 20.09 0.36 3.93
CA CYS A 282 21.23 -0.30 4.59
C CYS A 282 20.79 -1.39 5.57
N HIS A 283 19.67 -1.22 6.27
CA HIS A 283 19.20 -2.22 7.23
C HIS A 283 18.94 -3.58 6.59
N PHE A 284 18.33 -3.58 5.39
CA PHE A 284 18.06 -4.82 4.66
C PHE A 284 19.34 -5.40 4.05
N ILE A 285 20.19 -4.57 3.42
CA ILE A 285 21.47 -5.05 2.86
C ILE A 285 22.36 -5.65 3.95
N GLN A 286 22.41 -5.02 5.13
CA GLN A 286 23.13 -5.53 6.29
C GLN A 286 22.67 -6.93 6.71
N ARG A 287 21.41 -7.31 6.44
CA ARG A 287 20.92 -8.65 6.78
C ARG A 287 21.59 -9.72 5.93
N LEU A 288 21.68 -9.47 4.62
CA LEU A 288 22.38 -10.36 3.69
C LEU A 288 23.88 -10.41 4.02
N GLU A 289 24.50 -9.26 4.27
CA GLU A 289 25.91 -9.18 4.71
C GLU A 289 26.17 -10.03 5.97
N SER A 290 25.26 -9.98 6.95
CA SER A 290 25.38 -10.75 8.19
C SER A 290 25.05 -12.24 8.01
N GLU A 291 24.22 -12.63 7.03
CA GLU A 291 23.78 -14.02 6.82
C GLU A 291 23.56 -14.35 5.33
N PRO A 292 24.64 -14.53 4.54
CA PRO A 292 24.55 -14.72 3.08
C PRO A 292 23.71 -15.93 2.64
N GLN A 293 23.59 -16.95 3.49
CA GLN A 293 22.77 -18.13 3.22
C GLN A 293 21.28 -17.80 3.04
N MET A 294 20.81 -16.61 3.42
CA MET A 294 19.42 -16.21 3.24
C MET A 294 18.98 -16.10 1.77
N GLU A 295 19.92 -16.05 0.83
CA GLU A 295 19.64 -16.13 -0.61
C GLU A 295 19.02 -17.49 -1.00
N VAL A 296 19.43 -18.56 -0.33
CA VAL A 296 19.06 -19.94 -0.69
C VAL A 296 18.26 -20.67 0.38
N ARG A 297 18.17 -20.12 1.60
CA ARG A 297 17.57 -20.77 2.76
C ARG A 297 16.79 -19.79 3.62
N ASN A 298 15.75 -20.25 4.33
CA ASN A 298 15.02 -19.37 5.24
C ASN A 298 15.92 -18.88 6.37
N LEU A 299 15.76 -17.61 6.74
CA LEU A 299 16.40 -17.01 7.92
C LEU A 299 16.00 -17.73 9.19
N ASN A 300 14.71 -18.07 9.34
CA ASN A 300 14.25 -18.96 10.40
C ASN A 300 14.07 -20.36 9.80
N ARG A 301 14.94 -21.28 10.21
CA ARG A 301 15.03 -22.64 9.65
C ARG A 301 13.83 -23.52 9.97
N ALA A 302 12.98 -23.14 10.92
CA ALA A 302 11.73 -23.85 11.18
C ALA A 302 10.72 -23.74 10.02
N PHE A 303 10.96 -22.85 9.05
CA PHE A 303 10.19 -22.77 7.81
C PHE A 303 10.82 -23.50 6.63
N ASP A 304 11.97 -24.17 6.81
CA ASP A 304 12.53 -25.02 5.77
C ASP A 304 11.55 -26.16 5.46
N GLY A 305 11.25 -26.39 4.18
CA GLY A 305 10.23 -27.35 3.74
C GLY A 305 8.78 -26.92 3.96
N LEU A 306 8.50 -25.68 4.41
CA LEU A 306 7.12 -25.17 4.57
C LEU A 306 6.33 -25.20 3.24
N ARG A 307 7.04 -24.98 2.12
CA ARG A 307 6.48 -24.99 0.77
C ARG A 307 7.38 -25.86 -0.12
N PRO A 308 6.79 -26.58 -1.09
CA PRO A 308 7.54 -27.41 -2.03
C PRO A 308 8.43 -26.56 -2.93
N ASP A 309 9.68 -26.99 -3.14
CA ASP A 309 10.60 -26.35 -4.06
C ASP A 309 10.23 -26.61 -5.51
N ALA A 310 10.76 -25.81 -6.44
CA ALA A 310 10.53 -26.03 -7.87
C ALA A 310 11.08 -27.41 -8.28
N GLY A 311 10.21 -28.24 -8.86
CA GLY A 311 10.52 -29.62 -9.23
C GLY A 311 10.05 -30.68 -8.21
N ASP A 312 9.67 -30.27 -7.00
CA ASP A 312 9.06 -31.20 -6.03
C ASP A 312 7.63 -31.60 -6.45
N PRO A 313 7.12 -32.78 -6.05
CA PRO A 313 5.76 -33.21 -6.37
C PRO A 313 4.63 -32.26 -5.92
N GLY A 314 4.91 -31.40 -4.93
CA GLY A 314 3.95 -30.40 -4.45
C GLY A 314 4.00 -29.06 -5.21
N TRP A 315 4.97 -28.85 -6.10
CA TRP A 315 5.11 -27.61 -6.86
C TRP A 315 4.04 -27.50 -7.94
N ASN A 316 3.39 -26.34 -7.99
CA ASN A 316 2.39 -26.05 -9.02
C ASN A 316 2.99 -25.14 -10.10
N ALA A 317 3.46 -25.73 -11.18
CA ALA A 317 4.05 -25.01 -12.31
C ALA A 317 3.04 -24.09 -13.02
N ASP A 318 1.79 -24.53 -13.20
CA ASP A 318 0.73 -23.71 -13.81
C ASP A 318 0.46 -22.43 -12.99
N PHE A 319 0.43 -22.53 -11.66
CA PHE A 319 0.27 -21.35 -10.80
C PHE A 319 1.44 -20.38 -10.92
N PHE A 320 2.66 -20.90 -10.98
CA PHE A 320 3.84 -20.07 -11.20
C PHE A 320 3.78 -19.37 -12.56
N ASP A 321 3.47 -20.10 -13.63
CA ASP A 321 3.43 -19.57 -14.99
C ASP A 321 2.35 -18.50 -15.13
N ARG A 322 1.13 -18.76 -14.63
CA ARG A 322 0.04 -17.77 -14.64
C ARG A 322 0.39 -16.51 -13.86
N TRP A 323 1.02 -16.66 -12.69
CA TRP A 323 1.48 -15.51 -11.90
C TRP A 323 2.59 -14.73 -12.61
N ALA A 324 3.59 -15.41 -13.17
CA ALA A 324 4.70 -14.79 -13.91
C ALA A 324 4.24 -14.08 -15.20
N HIS A 325 3.08 -14.44 -15.75
CA HIS A 325 2.50 -13.84 -16.96
C HIS A 325 1.36 -12.85 -16.68
N GLY A 326 0.97 -12.63 -15.42
CA GLY A 326 -0.17 -11.77 -15.10
C GLY A 326 -1.48 -12.30 -15.68
N GLN A 327 -1.74 -13.58 -15.41
CA GLN A 327 -2.92 -14.36 -15.84
C GLN A 327 -3.54 -15.11 -14.66
N THR A 328 -3.50 -14.51 -13.47
CA THR A 328 -4.03 -15.09 -12.23
C THR A 328 -5.54 -14.95 -12.09
N GLY A 329 -6.16 -14.09 -12.91
CA GLY A 329 -7.56 -13.74 -12.79
C GLY A 329 -7.82 -12.71 -11.69
N TYR A 330 -6.78 -12.18 -11.03
CA TYR A 330 -6.88 -11.09 -10.06
C TYR A 330 -6.36 -9.78 -10.68
N PRO A 331 -7.26 -8.84 -11.06
CA PRO A 331 -6.92 -7.70 -11.94
C PRO A 331 -5.72 -6.87 -11.50
N LEU A 332 -5.62 -6.53 -10.21
CA LEU A 332 -4.48 -5.74 -9.72
C LEU A 332 -3.17 -6.54 -9.74
N VAL A 333 -3.20 -7.84 -9.44
CA VAL A 333 -2.00 -8.70 -9.50
C VAL A 333 -1.49 -8.79 -10.94
N ASP A 334 -2.42 -9.00 -11.87
CA ASP A 334 -2.14 -9.15 -13.29
C ASP A 334 -1.64 -7.83 -13.90
N ALA A 335 -2.30 -6.70 -13.57
CA ALA A 335 -1.86 -5.36 -13.93
C ALA A 335 -0.43 -5.06 -13.44
N CYS A 336 -0.15 -5.36 -12.17
CA CYS A 336 1.18 -5.16 -11.59
C CYS A 336 2.25 -6.01 -12.28
N MET A 337 1.97 -7.28 -12.57
CA MET A 337 2.94 -8.14 -13.24
C MET A 337 3.21 -7.68 -14.68
N ARG A 338 2.18 -7.25 -15.40
CA ARG A 338 2.31 -6.71 -16.77
C ARG A 338 3.11 -5.41 -16.78
N MET A 339 2.81 -4.47 -15.88
CA MET A 339 3.61 -3.25 -15.70
C MET A 339 5.08 -3.56 -15.42
N LEU A 340 5.35 -4.51 -14.52
CA LEU A 340 6.70 -4.93 -14.19
C LEU A 340 7.43 -5.49 -15.41
N ARG A 341 6.75 -6.35 -16.18
CA ARG A 341 7.32 -6.94 -17.39
C ARG A 341 7.66 -5.88 -18.44
N GLU A 342 6.88 -4.82 -18.55
CA GLU A 342 7.12 -3.74 -19.53
C GLU A 342 8.12 -2.68 -19.03
N THR A 343 8.11 -2.32 -17.75
CA THR A 343 8.85 -1.13 -17.25
C THR A 343 10.03 -1.47 -16.35
N GLY A 344 10.08 -2.69 -15.83
CA GLY A 344 11.07 -3.11 -14.85
C GLY A 344 10.94 -2.44 -13.47
N TRP A 345 9.82 -1.79 -13.16
CA TRP A 345 9.62 -1.09 -11.89
C TRP A 345 8.19 -1.22 -11.35
N LEU A 346 8.08 -1.31 -10.03
CA LEU A 346 6.83 -1.15 -9.27
C LEU A 346 7.12 -0.45 -7.94
N ASN A 347 6.09 0.19 -7.38
CA ASN A 347 6.16 0.71 -6.02
C ASN A 347 6.15 -0.43 -4.98
N PHE A 348 6.72 -0.17 -3.80
CA PHE A 348 6.93 -1.21 -2.78
C PHE A 348 5.66 -1.98 -2.39
N ARG A 349 4.52 -1.30 -2.29
CA ARG A 349 3.26 -1.92 -1.87
C ARG A 349 2.84 -3.03 -2.84
N MET A 350 2.95 -2.77 -4.15
CA MET A 350 2.62 -3.74 -5.18
C MET A 350 3.65 -4.87 -5.23
N ARG A 351 4.95 -4.58 -5.04
CA ARG A 351 5.97 -5.65 -4.90
C ARG A 351 5.63 -6.60 -3.75
N ALA A 352 5.27 -6.06 -2.59
CA ALA A 352 4.88 -6.86 -1.44
C ALA A 352 3.61 -7.69 -1.69
N MET A 353 2.65 -7.14 -2.42
CA MET A 353 1.45 -7.86 -2.83
C MET A 353 1.78 -9.02 -3.77
N LEU A 354 2.62 -8.82 -4.80
CA LEU A 354 3.00 -9.89 -5.72
C LEU A 354 3.65 -11.07 -5.00
N VAL A 355 4.59 -10.79 -4.09
CA VAL A 355 5.25 -11.84 -3.28
C VAL A 355 4.24 -12.50 -2.35
N SER A 356 3.38 -11.71 -1.69
CA SER A 356 2.37 -12.27 -0.79
C SER A 356 1.31 -13.10 -1.52
N PHE A 357 0.98 -12.77 -2.77
CA PHE A 357 0.04 -13.53 -3.55
C PHE A 357 0.64 -14.88 -3.95
N ALA A 358 1.86 -14.89 -4.49
CA ALA A 358 2.57 -16.12 -4.83
C ALA A 358 2.77 -17.05 -3.63
N SER A 359 3.27 -16.52 -2.51
CA SER A 359 3.65 -17.35 -1.36
C SER A 359 2.47 -17.76 -0.46
N GLN A 360 1.36 -17.03 -0.44
CA GLN A 360 0.24 -17.32 0.46
C GLN A 360 -1.04 -17.73 -0.27
N HIS A 361 -1.33 -17.20 -1.45
CA HIS A 361 -2.54 -17.59 -2.18
C HIS A 361 -2.26 -18.76 -3.12
N LEU A 362 -1.12 -18.73 -3.82
CA LEU A 362 -0.69 -19.82 -4.72
C LEU A 362 0.17 -20.88 -4.03
N TRP A 363 0.58 -20.63 -2.78
CA TRP A 363 1.42 -21.52 -1.97
C TRP A 363 2.77 -21.89 -2.62
N LEU A 364 3.31 -21.01 -3.49
CA LEU A 364 4.59 -21.20 -4.16
C LEU A 364 5.76 -20.90 -3.22
N HIS A 365 6.88 -21.61 -3.39
CA HIS A 365 8.11 -21.29 -2.68
C HIS A 365 8.65 -19.91 -3.09
N TRP A 366 9.23 -19.19 -2.12
CA TRP A 366 9.68 -17.81 -2.30
C TRP A 366 10.92 -17.68 -3.19
N ARG A 367 11.73 -18.73 -3.31
CA ARG A 367 13.00 -18.66 -4.07
C ARG A 367 12.79 -18.64 -5.58
N PRO A 368 12.05 -19.58 -6.21
CA PRO A 368 11.79 -19.52 -7.65
C PRO A 368 11.06 -18.24 -8.07
N THR A 369 10.08 -17.82 -7.28
CA THR A 369 9.35 -16.54 -7.49
C THR A 369 10.26 -15.34 -7.31
N GLY A 370 11.18 -15.39 -6.34
CA GLY A 370 12.21 -14.37 -6.12
C GLY A 370 13.21 -14.25 -7.26
N LEU A 371 13.68 -15.37 -7.82
CA LEU A 371 14.59 -15.38 -8.98
C LEU A 371 13.90 -14.76 -10.20
N PHE A 372 12.65 -15.14 -10.46
CA PHE A 372 11.87 -14.53 -11.54
C PHE A 372 11.75 -13.02 -11.36
N LEU A 373 11.36 -12.54 -10.17
CA LEU A 373 11.20 -11.11 -9.88
C LEU A 373 12.52 -10.34 -9.94
N ALA A 374 13.62 -10.88 -9.40
CA ALA A 374 14.94 -10.26 -9.47
C ALA A 374 15.34 -9.94 -10.91
N ARG A 375 15.06 -10.87 -11.84
CA ARG A 375 15.30 -10.70 -13.27
C ARG A 375 14.42 -9.62 -13.92
N GLN A 376 13.32 -9.21 -13.28
CA GLN A 376 12.43 -8.18 -13.81
C GLN A 376 12.75 -6.77 -13.30
N TRP A 377 13.31 -6.64 -12.10
CA TRP A 377 13.53 -5.33 -11.46
C TRP A 377 14.80 -4.67 -11.93
N LEU A 378 14.69 -3.50 -12.57
CA LEU A 378 15.87 -2.70 -12.92
C LEU A 378 16.73 -2.38 -11.68
N ASP A 379 16.10 -2.18 -10.54
CA ASP A 379 16.72 -1.83 -9.27
C ASP A 379 17.00 -3.05 -8.36
N ASN A 380 17.25 -4.23 -8.94
CA ASN A 380 17.53 -5.44 -8.18
C ASN A 380 18.81 -5.30 -7.31
N GLU A 381 18.60 -5.03 -6.03
CA GLU A 381 19.65 -5.03 -5.01
C GLU A 381 19.49 -6.30 -4.13
N PRO A 382 20.35 -7.33 -4.27
CA PRO A 382 20.20 -8.62 -3.60
C PRO A 382 19.96 -8.50 -2.09
N GLY A 383 20.64 -7.56 -1.42
CA GLY A 383 20.49 -7.35 0.02
C GLY A 383 19.09 -6.91 0.44
N ILE A 384 18.43 -6.11 -0.40
CA ILE A 384 17.04 -5.69 -0.21
C ILE A 384 16.09 -6.79 -0.68
N HIS A 385 16.33 -7.32 -1.89
CA HIS A 385 15.46 -8.28 -2.56
C HIS A 385 15.22 -9.52 -1.71
N TRP A 386 16.27 -10.26 -1.33
CA TRP A 386 16.12 -11.51 -0.57
C TRP A 386 15.55 -11.27 0.83
N SER A 387 15.87 -10.13 1.45
CA SER A 387 15.26 -9.69 2.70
C SER A 387 13.75 -9.50 2.57
N GLN A 388 13.29 -8.90 1.47
CA GLN A 388 11.87 -8.68 1.21
C GLN A 388 11.16 -9.94 0.76
N MET A 389 11.78 -10.79 -0.06
CA MET A 389 11.20 -12.06 -0.50
C MET A 389 10.78 -12.93 0.68
N GLN A 390 11.67 -13.13 1.66
CA GLN A 390 11.32 -13.89 2.87
C GLN A 390 10.35 -13.16 3.80
N MET A 391 10.50 -11.84 3.93
CA MET A 391 9.63 -11.03 4.79
C MET A 391 8.17 -11.05 4.32
N GLN A 392 7.93 -10.83 3.04
CA GLN A 392 6.58 -10.80 2.47
C GLN A 392 6.00 -12.21 2.27
N SER A 393 6.85 -13.25 2.26
CA SER A 393 6.45 -14.66 2.30
C SER A 393 6.18 -15.20 3.71
N SER A 394 6.36 -14.34 4.74
CA SER A 394 6.16 -14.65 6.16
C SER A 394 7.11 -15.71 6.76
N THR A 395 8.33 -15.86 6.24
CA THR A 395 9.29 -16.89 6.68
C THR A 395 10.48 -16.35 7.50
N VAL A 396 10.47 -15.07 7.90
CA VAL A 396 11.52 -14.50 8.77
C VAL A 396 11.30 -14.85 10.26
N GLY A 397 10.05 -15.09 10.68
CA GLY A 397 9.69 -15.53 12.03
C GLY A 397 9.58 -14.44 13.11
N ILE A 398 10.38 -13.36 13.03
CA ILE A 398 10.35 -12.25 14.01
C ILE A 398 9.38 -11.11 13.63
N ASN A 399 8.76 -11.21 12.45
CA ASN A 399 7.78 -10.27 11.93
C ASN A 399 6.33 -10.76 12.17
N ARG A 400 5.35 -9.85 12.04
CA ARG A 400 3.95 -10.25 11.95
C ARG A 400 3.70 -10.93 10.61
N VAL A 401 2.91 -12.01 10.62
CA VAL A 401 2.40 -12.63 9.41
C VAL A 401 1.46 -11.63 8.72
N ARG A 402 1.77 -11.30 7.47
CA ARG A 402 0.96 -10.41 6.62
C ARG A 402 0.55 -11.19 5.38
N ILE A 403 -0.75 -11.16 5.08
CA ILE A 403 -1.34 -11.75 3.88
C ILE A 403 -2.12 -10.64 3.21
N TYR A 404 -1.69 -10.21 2.02
CA TYR A 404 -2.32 -9.12 1.30
C TYR A 404 -3.53 -9.65 0.52
N SER A 405 -4.68 -9.04 0.73
CA SER A 405 -5.87 -9.28 -0.09
C SER A 405 -5.76 -8.51 -1.42
N PRO A 406 -5.59 -9.18 -2.59
CA PRO A 406 -5.47 -8.49 -3.87
C PRO A 406 -6.70 -7.65 -4.22
N THR A 407 -7.91 -8.14 -3.93
CA THR A 407 -9.16 -7.43 -4.20
C THR A 407 -9.33 -6.19 -3.32
N ARG A 408 -8.95 -6.28 -2.04
CA ARG A 408 -8.92 -5.10 -1.16
C ARG A 408 -7.84 -4.10 -1.58
N GLN A 409 -6.66 -4.55 -1.98
CA GLN A 409 -5.63 -3.64 -2.51
C GLN A 409 -6.14 -2.90 -3.75
N ALA A 410 -6.83 -3.60 -4.67
CA ALA A 410 -7.40 -2.99 -5.87
C ALA A 410 -8.36 -1.84 -5.51
N ARG A 411 -9.34 -2.11 -4.65
CA ARG A 411 -10.31 -1.09 -4.19
C ARG A 411 -9.67 0.10 -3.47
N GLU A 412 -8.60 -0.13 -2.69
CA GLU A 412 -7.97 0.92 -1.90
C GLU A 412 -6.93 1.74 -2.67
N GLN A 413 -6.24 1.15 -3.64
CA GLN A 413 -5.09 1.77 -4.32
C GLN A 413 -5.38 2.19 -5.77
N ASP A 414 -6.43 1.63 -6.36
CA ASP A 414 -6.94 1.93 -7.70
C ASP A 414 -8.48 1.97 -7.70
N PRO A 415 -9.11 2.88 -6.92
CA PRO A 415 -10.55 2.87 -6.68
C PRO A 415 -11.37 3.01 -7.97
N ASP A 416 -10.92 3.84 -8.92
CA ASP A 416 -11.58 4.07 -10.20
C ASP A 416 -11.16 3.04 -11.28
N GLY A 417 -10.15 2.22 -10.98
CA GLY A 417 -9.69 1.19 -11.89
C GLY A 417 -8.77 1.65 -13.01
N ALA A 418 -8.27 2.89 -12.95
CA ALA A 418 -7.45 3.46 -14.01
C ALA A 418 -6.17 2.66 -14.25
N PHE A 419 -5.55 2.14 -13.18
CA PHE A 419 -4.33 1.34 -13.30
C PHE A 419 -4.63 -0.02 -13.92
N ILE A 420 -5.67 -0.69 -13.44
CA ILE A 420 -6.10 -1.98 -13.96
C ILE A 420 -6.47 -1.86 -15.44
N ARG A 421 -7.27 -0.87 -15.84
CA ARG A 421 -7.67 -0.69 -17.25
C ARG A 421 -6.47 -0.40 -18.17
N ARG A 422 -5.45 0.32 -17.67
CA ARG A 422 -4.22 0.59 -18.43
C ARG A 422 -3.43 -0.69 -18.73
N TRP A 423 -3.27 -1.55 -17.73
CA TRP A 423 -2.37 -2.71 -17.82
C TRP A 423 -3.09 -4.03 -18.14
N VAL A 424 -4.41 -4.06 -18.03
CA VAL A 424 -5.28 -5.19 -18.38
C VAL A 424 -6.40 -4.66 -19.29
N PRO A 425 -6.06 -4.26 -20.54
CA PRO A 425 -6.99 -3.58 -21.44
C PRO A 425 -8.21 -4.43 -21.80
N GLU A 426 -8.12 -5.77 -21.71
CA GLU A 426 -9.26 -6.66 -21.89
C GLU A 426 -10.34 -6.51 -20.79
N LEU A 427 -10.07 -5.77 -19.71
CA LEU A 427 -11.05 -5.40 -18.69
C LEU A 427 -11.58 -3.96 -18.85
N ALA A 428 -11.22 -3.25 -19.92
CA ALA A 428 -11.57 -1.85 -20.14
C ALA A 428 -13.09 -1.59 -20.16
N ASP A 429 -13.90 -2.56 -20.55
CA ASP A 429 -15.37 -2.44 -20.61
C ASP A 429 -16.09 -3.00 -19.37
N VAL A 430 -15.36 -3.52 -18.39
CA VAL A 430 -15.97 -4.04 -17.15
C VAL A 430 -16.51 -2.85 -16.34
N PRO A 431 -17.78 -2.87 -15.89
CA PRO A 431 -18.34 -1.80 -15.06
C PRO A 431 -17.54 -1.62 -13.77
N GLY A 432 -17.39 -0.38 -13.30
CA GLY A 432 -16.53 -0.03 -12.16
C GLY A 432 -16.77 -0.88 -10.92
N ASP A 433 -18.03 -1.13 -10.57
CA ASP A 433 -18.43 -1.94 -9.40
C ASP A 433 -17.90 -3.38 -9.43
N PHE A 434 -17.62 -3.92 -10.62
CA PHE A 434 -17.12 -5.28 -10.81
C PHE A 434 -15.65 -5.35 -11.21
N LEU A 435 -14.99 -4.22 -11.54
CA LEU A 435 -13.64 -4.25 -12.11
C LEU A 435 -12.61 -4.94 -11.21
N HIS A 436 -12.74 -4.79 -9.88
CA HIS A 436 -11.81 -5.41 -8.92
C HIS A 436 -12.09 -6.89 -8.66
N ALA A 437 -13.24 -7.39 -9.11
CA ALA A 437 -13.69 -8.78 -9.00
C ALA A 437 -14.55 -9.16 -10.23
N PRO A 438 -13.98 -9.17 -11.44
CA PRO A 438 -14.75 -9.26 -12.69
C PRO A 438 -15.53 -10.57 -12.82
N TRP A 439 -15.10 -11.62 -12.11
CA TRP A 439 -15.80 -12.91 -12.03
C TRP A 439 -17.18 -12.84 -11.34
N GLU A 440 -17.48 -11.76 -10.60
CA GLU A 440 -18.80 -11.53 -10.00
C GLU A 440 -19.78 -10.87 -10.99
N TRP A 441 -19.29 -10.36 -12.12
CA TRP A 441 -20.12 -9.75 -13.14
C TRP A 441 -20.81 -10.82 -14.00
N SER A 442 -22.10 -10.63 -14.29
CA SER A 442 -22.84 -11.55 -15.19
C SER A 442 -22.28 -11.60 -16.61
N GLY A 443 -21.50 -10.59 -17.02
CA GLY A 443 -20.76 -10.54 -18.28
C GLY A 443 -19.41 -11.25 -18.28
N ALA A 444 -18.96 -11.82 -17.16
CA ALA A 444 -17.61 -12.38 -17.02
C ALA A 444 -17.26 -13.42 -18.09
N THR A 445 -18.22 -14.25 -18.51
CA THR A 445 -18.02 -15.28 -19.55
C THR A 445 -17.73 -14.73 -20.94
N ARG A 446 -17.94 -13.42 -21.17
CA ARG A 446 -17.62 -12.74 -22.43
C ARG A 446 -16.22 -12.14 -22.43
N LEU A 447 -15.54 -12.10 -21.28
CA LEU A 447 -14.22 -11.51 -21.15
C LEU A 447 -13.17 -12.49 -21.65
N ALA A 448 -12.21 -11.99 -22.43
CA ALA A 448 -10.97 -12.70 -22.73
C ALA A 448 -9.97 -12.62 -21.56
N TYR A 449 -10.45 -12.88 -20.34
CA TYR A 449 -9.68 -12.74 -19.10
C TYR A 449 -9.93 -13.97 -18.20
N PRO A 450 -8.88 -14.59 -17.62
CA PRO A 450 -9.03 -15.84 -16.89
C PRO A 450 -9.85 -15.68 -15.60
N PRO A 451 -10.60 -16.71 -15.17
CA PRO A 451 -11.19 -16.73 -13.84
C PRO A 451 -10.08 -16.79 -12.76
N PRO A 452 -10.40 -16.44 -11.49
CA PRO A 452 -9.46 -16.57 -10.38
C PRO A 452 -8.86 -17.96 -10.29
N VAL A 453 -7.52 -18.04 -10.28
CA VAL A 453 -6.79 -19.32 -10.16
C VAL A 453 -7.01 -20.02 -8.82
N VAL A 454 -7.43 -19.28 -7.80
CA VAL A 454 -7.75 -19.78 -6.45
C VAL A 454 -8.89 -18.97 -5.84
N ASP A 455 -9.58 -19.54 -4.85
CA ASP A 455 -10.47 -18.81 -3.94
C ASP A 455 -9.62 -18.05 -2.89
N GLU A 456 -9.66 -16.71 -2.93
CA GLU A 456 -8.84 -15.84 -2.09
C GLU A 456 -8.99 -16.17 -0.58
N GLY A 457 -10.23 -16.31 -0.13
CA GLY A 457 -10.56 -16.50 1.28
C GLY A 457 -10.08 -17.86 1.80
N LYS A 458 -10.35 -18.92 1.03
CA LYS A 458 -9.91 -20.29 1.37
C LYS A 458 -8.39 -20.41 1.33
N ALA A 459 -7.74 -19.89 0.28
CA ALA A 459 -6.29 -19.95 0.14
C ALA A 459 -5.58 -19.18 1.26
N GLY A 460 -6.03 -17.95 1.54
CA GLY A 460 -5.49 -17.12 2.62
C GLY A 460 -5.67 -17.74 4.01
N ALA A 461 -6.82 -18.40 4.27
CA ALA A 461 -7.06 -19.12 5.51
C ALA A 461 -6.15 -20.35 5.65
N ALA A 462 -6.04 -21.16 4.60
CA ALA A 462 -5.16 -22.34 4.57
C ALA A 462 -3.69 -21.96 4.79
N ALA A 463 -3.23 -20.89 4.13
CA ALA A 463 -1.89 -20.37 4.30
C ALA A 463 -1.61 -19.90 5.71
N ARG A 464 -2.55 -19.16 6.31
CA ARG A 464 -2.45 -18.74 7.70
C ARG A 464 -2.33 -19.95 8.63
N ALA A 465 -3.19 -20.94 8.49
CA ALA A 465 -3.15 -22.14 9.32
C ALA A 465 -1.77 -22.84 9.26
N ARG A 466 -1.24 -23.08 8.04
CA ARG A 466 0.06 -23.73 7.83
C ARG A 466 1.24 -22.91 8.38
N ILE A 467 1.25 -21.59 8.16
CA ILE A 467 2.30 -20.72 8.69
C ILE A 467 2.28 -20.73 10.23
N TYR A 468 1.10 -20.63 10.85
CA TYR A 468 1.00 -20.63 12.31
C TYR A 468 1.35 -21.99 12.92
N ALA A 469 0.96 -23.10 12.29
CA ALA A 469 1.37 -24.43 12.72
C ALA A 469 2.92 -24.58 12.74
N ALA A 470 3.62 -24.06 11.74
CA ALA A 470 5.09 -24.06 11.75
C ALA A 470 5.68 -23.23 12.91
N ARG A 471 4.97 -22.17 13.35
CA ARG A 471 5.38 -21.32 14.48
C ARG A 471 5.13 -21.94 15.85
N GLU A 472 4.33 -22.99 15.92
CA GLU A 472 4.07 -23.75 17.15
C GLU A 472 5.15 -24.81 17.41
N SER A 473 6.06 -25.04 16.46
CA SER A 473 7.17 -25.97 16.63
C SER A 473 8.21 -25.47 17.65
N GLU A 474 8.82 -26.39 18.41
CA GLU A 474 9.88 -26.05 19.35
C GLU A 474 11.11 -25.43 18.66
N ALA A 475 11.41 -25.90 17.44
CA ALA A 475 12.47 -25.36 16.60
C ALA A 475 12.25 -23.87 16.25
N PHE A 476 10.98 -23.44 16.09
CA PHE A 476 10.66 -22.07 15.71
C PHE A 476 11.09 -21.05 16.76
N GLU A 477 10.81 -21.30 18.05
CA GLU A 477 11.15 -20.35 19.12
C GLU A 477 12.66 -20.15 19.27
N THR A 478 13.43 -21.24 19.14
CA THR A 478 14.89 -21.20 19.15
C THR A 478 15.43 -20.38 17.96
N GLU A 479 14.95 -20.66 16.76
CA GLU A 479 15.37 -19.94 15.55
C GLU A 479 14.91 -18.48 15.55
N ALA A 480 13.71 -18.17 16.04
CA ALA A 480 13.21 -16.80 16.15
C ALA A 480 14.07 -15.96 17.10
N ARG A 481 14.53 -16.53 18.22
CA ARG A 481 15.48 -15.86 19.14
C ARG A 481 16.82 -15.61 18.45
N ARG A 482 17.38 -16.60 17.75
CA ARG A 482 18.64 -16.46 16.99
C ARG A 482 18.54 -15.34 15.95
N VAL A 483 17.46 -15.34 15.15
CA VAL A 483 17.20 -14.31 14.13
C VAL A 483 17.05 -12.93 14.77
N TYR A 484 16.31 -12.81 15.88
CA TYR A 484 16.14 -11.53 16.58
C TYR A 484 17.46 -11.00 17.17
N GLN A 485 18.25 -11.88 17.81
CA GLN A 485 19.56 -11.50 18.36
C GLN A 485 20.47 -10.96 17.26
N LYS A 486 20.56 -11.65 16.12
CA LYS A 486 21.46 -11.25 15.03
C LYS A 486 20.96 -10.06 14.21
N HIS A 487 19.66 -10.00 13.91
CA HIS A 487 19.10 -9.06 12.90
C HIS A 487 18.08 -8.07 13.44
N GLY A 488 17.56 -8.26 14.65
CA GLY A 488 16.50 -7.44 15.23
C GLY A 488 16.97 -6.02 15.58
N SER A 489 16.23 -5.01 15.14
CA SER A 489 16.55 -3.60 15.49
C SER A 489 16.50 -3.35 17.00
N ARG A 490 17.53 -2.68 17.52
CA ARG A 490 17.63 -2.28 18.95
C ARG A 490 16.88 -1.00 19.29
N LYS A 491 16.40 -0.26 18.29
CA LYS A 491 15.72 1.05 18.47
C LYS A 491 14.61 1.00 19.52
N LYS A 492 13.82 -0.07 19.55
CA LYS A 492 12.76 -0.24 20.56
C LYS A 492 13.29 -0.48 21.97
N ALA A 493 14.37 -1.23 22.13
CA ALA A 493 14.97 -1.47 23.43
C ALA A 493 15.56 -0.18 24.00
N VAL A 494 16.28 0.58 23.16
CA VAL A 494 16.84 1.90 23.51
C VAL A 494 15.74 2.88 23.91
N LEU A 495 14.69 3.05 23.08
CA LEU A 495 13.55 3.92 23.43
C LEU A 495 12.84 3.52 24.73
N ARG A 496 12.81 2.23 25.06
CA ARG A 496 12.25 1.76 26.35
C ARG A 496 13.19 2.10 27.51
N ALA A 497 14.50 1.87 27.35
CA ALA A 497 15.51 2.18 28.35
C ALA A 497 15.57 3.69 28.63
N GLU A 498 15.56 4.54 27.60
CA GLU A 498 15.51 6.00 27.75
C GLU A 498 14.26 6.47 28.49
N ARG A 499 13.11 5.85 28.23
CA ARG A 499 11.88 6.14 28.98
C ARG A 499 12.05 5.79 30.45
N VAL A 500 12.54 4.60 30.76
CA VAL A 500 12.82 4.17 32.14
C VAL A 500 13.81 5.11 32.83
N ALA A 501 14.89 5.49 32.15
CA ALA A 501 15.90 6.43 32.65
C ALA A 501 15.30 7.83 32.93
N ARG A 502 14.29 8.25 32.17
CA ARG A 502 13.52 9.49 32.41
C ARG A 502 12.39 9.32 33.44
N GLY A 503 12.38 8.23 34.21
CA GLY A 503 11.33 7.93 35.20
C GLY A 503 9.97 7.56 34.60
N LEU A 504 9.89 7.30 33.29
CA LEU A 504 8.67 6.92 32.59
C LEU A 504 8.53 5.40 32.51
N PRO A 505 7.30 4.85 32.46
CA PRO A 505 7.10 3.42 32.30
C PRO A 505 7.70 2.89 30.99
N ALA A 506 8.31 1.69 31.09
CA ALA A 506 9.03 1.03 29.99
C ALA A 506 8.17 0.84 28.74
N LYS A 507 6.86 0.67 28.90
CA LYS A 507 5.89 0.83 27.81
C LYS A 507 5.10 2.11 28.07
N PRO A 508 4.75 2.89 27.03
CA PRO A 508 3.81 3.99 27.21
C PRO A 508 2.54 3.46 27.87
N VAL A 509 2.19 4.02 29.04
CA VAL A 509 0.87 3.80 29.63
C VAL A 509 -0.11 4.43 28.65
N ARG A 510 -0.96 3.60 28.05
CA ARG A 510 -2.04 4.12 27.23
C ARG A 510 -2.93 4.93 28.17
N PRO A 511 -3.15 6.23 27.91
CA PRO A 511 -4.14 6.97 28.70
C PRO A 511 -5.49 6.24 28.60
N PRO A 512 -6.32 6.27 29.66
CA PRO A 512 -7.74 5.94 29.48
C PRO A 512 -8.26 6.82 28.34
N LYS A 513 -9.05 6.24 27.43
CA LYS A 513 -9.51 6.89 26.20
C LYS A 513 -10.20 8.23 26.52
N SER A 514 -9.45 9.32 26.52
CA SER A 514 -9.96 10.68 26.45
C SER A 514 -10.18 11.04 24.97
N ALA A 515 -11.17 11.90 24.73
CA ALA A 515 -11.57 12.32 23.38
C ALA A 515 -10.35 12.81 22.57
N PRO A 516 -10.22 12.41 21.29
CA PRO A 516 -9.06 12.75 20.50
C PRO A 516 -9.11 14.24 20.10
N ARG A 517 -8.13 15.03 20.57
CA ARG A 517 -7.80 16.32 19.97
C ARG A 517 -7.33 16.07 18.53
N ARG A 518 -7.96 16.79 17.59
CA ARG A 518 -7.68 16.78 16.15
C ARG A 518 -6.26 17.30 15.88
N ILE A 519 -5.42 16.43 15.31
CA ILE A 519 -4.25 16.77 14.50
C ILE A 519 -4.46 16.00 13.18
N PRO A 520 -4.23 16.59 11.99
CA PRO A 520 -4.59 15.97 10.72
C PRO A 520 -3.86 14.63 10.52
N PRO A 521 -4.54 13.54 10.10
CA PRO A 521 -3.88 12.26 9.95
C PRO A 521 -3.14 12.18 8.61
N MET A 522 -1.81 12.24 8.69
CA MET A 522 -0.93 11.73 7.64
C MET A 522 -0.63 10.25 7.84
N THR A 523 -1.13 9.44 6.90
CA THR A 523 -0.49 8.28 6.26
C THR A 523 -0.41 6.91 6.96
N ASP A 524 -1.22 6.00 6.42
CA ASP A 524 -1.01 4.56 6.43
C ASP A 524 0.15 4.18 5.50
N GLN A 525 1.35 4.13 6.07
CA GLN A 525 2.44 3.30 5.57
C GLN A 525 2.85 2.27 6.60
N PRO A 526 3.39 1.13 6.17
CA PRO A 526 3.73 0.04 7.07
C PRO A 526 4.84 0.47 8.05
N GLY A 527 4.44 0.86 9.26
CA GLY A 527 5.27 0.72 10.45
C GLY A 527 5.57 -0.76 10.63
N LEU A 528 6.77 -1.18 10.24
CA LEU A 528 7.13 -2.60 10.15
C LEU A 528 7.34 -3.26 11.53
N PHE A 529 7.26 -2.52 12.65
CA PHE A 529 7.14 -3.12 13.97
C PHE A 529 6.32 -2.23 14.95
N GLY A 530 5.06 -2.62 15.23
CA GLY A 530 4.18 -2.40 16.42
C GLY A 530 3.89 -0.95 16.89
N THR A 531 2.70 -0.53 17.34
CA THR A 531 1.39 -1.16 17.65
C THR A 531 0.33 -0.04 17.79
N ALA A 532 -0.80 -0.14 17.10
CA ALA A 532 -2.10 0.38 17.55
C ALA A 532 -3.21 -0.48 16.90
N PRO A 533 -4.33 -0.78 17.59
CA PRO A 533 -5.46 -1.45 16.96
C PRO A 533 -5.97 -0.58 15.81
N GLU A 534 -6.14 -1.21 14.65
CA GLU A 534 -6.74 -0.61 13.45
C GLU A 534 -8.08 0.03 13.85
N THR A 535 -8.21 1.34 13.68
CA THR A 535 -9.54 1.95 13.59
C THR A 535 -10.11 1.53 12.24
N PRO A 536 -11.25 0.84 12.20
CA PRO A 536 -11.88 0.47 10.94
C PRO A 536 -12.14 1.73 10.10
N LYS A 537 -11.81 1.68 8.80
CA LYS A 537 -12.18 2.75 7.86
C LYS A 537 -13.71 2.80 7.77
N PRO A 538 -14.34 3.99 7.75
CA PRO A 538 -15.78 4.10 7.63
C PRO A 538 -16.31 3.40 6.39
N LEU A 539 -17.29 2.51 6.58
CA LEU A 539 -18.00 1.84 5.50
C LEU A 539 -19.08 2.77 4.96
N ILE A 540 -18.69 3.76 4.16
CA ILE A 540 -19.64 4.77 3.68
C ILE A 540 -20.53 4.16 2.58
N PRO A 541 -21.86 4.13 2.76
CA PRO A 541 -22.78 3.70 1.70
C PRO A 541 -22.68 4.57 0.45
N ALA A 542 -22.66 3.94 -0.72
CA ALA A 542 -22.61 4.65 -2.01
C ALA A 542 -23.86 5.53 -2.21
N GLY A 543 -23.66 6.69 -2.86
CA GLY A 543 -24.74 7.62 -3.22
C GLY A 543 -25.33 8.42 -2.05
N LEU A 544 -24.71 8.43 -0.87
CA LEU A 544 -25.11 9.35 0.21
C LEU A 544 -24.67 10.79 -0.09
N PRO A 545 -25.56 11.78 0.10
CA PRO A 545 -25.21 13.20 0.11
C PRO A 545 -24.11 13.51 1.13
N ASP A 546 -23.26 14.50 0.82
CA ASP A 546 -22.11 14.85 1.66
C ASP A 546 -22.51 15.26 3.07
N SER A 547 -23.65 15.92 3.20
CA SER A 547 -24.25 16.30 4.48
C SER A 547 -24.43 15.11 5.44
N TRP A 548 -24.85 13.95 4.93
CA TRP A 548 -25.04 12.73 5.71
C TRP A 548 -23.75 11.94 5.87
N ARG A 549 -22.91 11.94 4.83
CA ARG A 549 -21.59 11.34 4.85
C ARG A 549 -20.75 11.90 6.00
N GLU A 550 -20.74 13.22 6.14
CA GLU A 550 -20.01 13.93 7.19
C GLU A 550 -20.66 13.72 8.56
N ALA A 551 -21.98 13.93 8.66
CA ALA A 551 -22.69 13.85 9.94
C ALA A 551 -22.68 12.44 10.57
N LEU A 552 -22.59 11.38 9.75
CA LEU A 552 -22.60 9.98 10.21
C LEU A 552 -21.25 9.29 10.01
N HIS A 553 -20.19 10.02 9.65
CA HIS A 553 -18.86 9.47 9.38
C HIS A 553 -18.38 8.54 10.51
N ASP A 554 -18.49 9.01 11.76
CA ASP A 554 -18.02 8.27 12.93
C ASP A 554 -18.85 7.02 13.21
N GLU A 555 -20.14 7.04 12.86
CA GLU A 555 -21.02 5.87 12.97
C GLU A 555 -20.64 4.82 11.93
N PHE A 556 -20.34 5.23 10.68
CA PHE A 556 -19.88 4.32 9.64
C PHE A 556 -18.48 3.73 9.92
N ALA A 557 -17.64 4.43 10.69
CA ALA A 557 -16.35 3.93 11.19
C ALA A 557 -16.47 3.06 12.45
N ALA A 558 -17.62 3.10 13.13
CA ALA A 558 -17.75 2.47 14.43
C ALA A 558 -17.80 0.93 14.32
N PRO A 559 -17.18 0.18 15.25
CA PRO A 559 -17.14 -1.29 15.21
C PRO A 559 -18.50 -1.97 15.09
N TYR A 560 -19.57 -1.39 15.64
CA TYR A 560 -20.91 -1.96 15.54
C TYR A 560 -21.44 -1.93 14.10
N PHE A 561 -21.08 -0.92 13.31
CA PHE A 561 -21.54 -0.78 11.94
C PHE A 561 -20.83 -1.77 11.02
N HIS A 562 -19.55 -2.06 11.30
CA HIS A 562 -18.82 -3.15 10.65
C HIS A 562 -19.43 -4.52 10.97
N ALA A 563 -19.77 -4.78 12.23
CA ALA A 563 -20.44 -6.01 12.64
C ALA A 563 -21.84 -6.13 12.01
N LEU A 564 -22.56 -5.02 11.91
CA LEU A 564 -23.86 -4.94 11.23
C LEU A 564 -23.72 -5.26 9.74
N ARG A 565 -22.72 -4.71 9.04
CA ARG A 565 -22.43 -5.05 7.63
C ARG A 565 -22.15 -6.54 7.49
N ASP A 566 -21.28 -7.12 8.33
CA ASP A 566 -20.94 -8.54 8.25
C ASP A 566 -22.15 -9.44 8.49
N PHE A 567 -22.98 -9.09 9.48
CA PHE A 567 -24.26 -9.74 9.70
C PHE A 567 -25.13 -9.67 8.44
N LEU A 568 -25.30 -8.51 7.81
CA LEU A 568 -26.16 -8.36 6.63
C LEU A 568 -25.64 -9.09 5.39
N VAL A 569 -24.32 -9.17 5.22
CA VAL A 569 -23.70 -9.95 4.13
C VAL A 569 -24.04 -11.42 4.28
N GLU A 570 -23.88 -11.97 5.50
CA GLU A 570 -24.21 -13.36 5.76
C GLU A 570 -25.72 -13.62 5.70
N GLU A 571 -26.51 -12.71 6.26
CA GLU A 571 -27.98 -12.79 6.26
C GLU A 571 -28.54 -12.81 4.83
N ARG A 572 -27.97 -12.03 3.92
CA ARG A 572 -28.35 -12.02 2.49
C ARG A 572 -27.90 -13.26 1.72
N ARG A 573 -26.89 -14.00 2.21
CA ARG A 573 -26.51 -15.30 1.62
C ARG A 573 -27.49 -16.40 2.00
N GLN A 574 -28.03 -16.34 3.21
CA GLN A 574 -28.88 -17.39 3.77
C GLN A 574 -30.38 -17.13 3.58
N HIS A 575 -30.77 -15.85 3.50
CA HIS A 575 -32.17 -15.45 3.51
C HIS A 575 -32.46 -14.31 2.51
N THR A 576 -33.73 -14.21 2.10
CA THR A 576 -34.21 -13.03 1.37
C THR A 576 -34.40 -11.86 2.34
N VAL A 577 -33.61 -10.80 2.17
CA VAL A 577 -33.65 -9.58 3.01
C VAL A 577 -34.16 -8.38 2.21
N TYR A 578 -35.10 -7.65 2.78
CA TYR A 578 -35.65 -6.40 2.24
C TYR A 578 -35.21 -5.17 3.03
N PRO A 579 -35.08 -3.99 2.40
CA PRO A 579 -35.09 -3.80 0.95
C PRO A 579 -33.82 -4.40 0.30
N PRO A 580 -33.72 -4.48 -1.04
CA PRO A 580 -32.46 -4.80 -1.73
C PRO A 580 -31.30 -3.92 -1.24
N ALA A 581 -30.06 -4.43 -1.29
CA ALA A 581 -28.89 -3.74 -0.74
C ALA A 581 -28.69 -2.30 -1.27
N PRO A 582 -28.89 -2.01 -2.58
CA PRO A 582 -28.77 -0.65 -3.09
C PRO A 582 -29.74 0.32 -2.43
N ASP A 583 -30.93 -0.14 -2.01
CA ASP A 583 -32.03 0.72 -1.55
C ASP A 583 -31.99 1.06 -0.06
N VAL A 584 -31.16 0.38 0.73
CA VAL A 584 -31.20 0.44 2.21
C VAL A 584 -31.13 1.87 2.76
N PHE A 585 -30.38 2.75 2.09
CA PHE A 585 -30.15 4.13 2.52
C PHE A 585 -30.98 5.18 1.76
N ASN A 586 -32.00 4.78 0.98
CA ASN A 586 -32.77 5.71 0.16
C ASN A 586 -33.42 6.86 0.94
N ALA A 587 -33.85 6.65 2.19
CA ALA A 587 -34.33 7.74 3.04
C ALA A 587 -33.31 8.87 3.22
N LEU A 588 -32.03 8.55 3.37
CA LEU A 588 -30.96 9.53 3.50
C LEU A 588 -30.53 10.09 2.14
N ARG A 589 -30.68 9.32 1.05
CA ARG A 589 -30.33 9.77 -0.30
C ARG A 589 -31.32 10.78 -0.86
N TYR A 590 -32.61 10.54 -0.66
CA TYR A 590 -33.67 11.42 -1.18
C TYR A 590 -33.90 12.65 -0.29
N THR A 591 -33.42 12.64 0.95
CA THR A 591 -33.58 13.75 1.89
C THR A 591 -32.22 14.13 2.51
N PRO A 592 -31.40 14.96 1.85
CA PRO A 592 -30.18 15.52 2.43
C PRO A 592 -30.42 16.20 3.78
N LEU A 593 -29.42 16.21 4.67
CA LEU A 593 -29.59 16.61 6.08
C LEU A 593 -30.06 18.06 6.20
N GLU A 594 -29.51 18.95 5.40
CA GLU A 594 -29.85 20.37 5.30
C GLU A 594 -31.33 20.58 4.91
N ALA A 595 -31.87 19.70 4.05
CA ALA A 595 -33.23 19.78 3.53
C ALA A 595 -34.29 19.13 4.44
N VAL A 596 -33.90 18.45 5.53
CA VAL A 596 -34.85 17.80 6.45
C VAL A 596 -35.73 18.85 7.14
N LYS A 597 -37.04 18.79 6.90
CA LYS A 597 -38.09 19.60 7.55
C LYS A 597 -38.97 18.77 8.48
N VAL A 598 -39.18 17.51 8.13
CA VAL A 598 -40.05 16.59 8.87
C VAL A 598 -39.34 15.24 8.99
N LEU A 599 -39.42 14.60 10.15
CA LEU A 599 -38.98 13.21 10.34
C LEU A 599 -40.17 12.36 10.73
N ILE A 600 -40.48 11.34 9.92
CA ILE A 600 -41.51 10.34 10.22
C ILE A 600 -40.79 9.01 10.48
N LEU A 601 -41.02 8.43 11.66
CA LEU A 601 -40.32 7.23 12.08
C LEU A 601 -41.19 5.97 11.98
N GLY A 602 -40.79 5.05 11.10
CA GLY A 602 -41.28 3.68 11.02
C GLY A 602 -40.48 2.71 11.90
N GLN A 603 -41.01 1.49 12.08
CA GLN A 603 -40.38 0.45 12.88
C GLN A 603 -39.33 -0.31 12.07
N ASP A 604 -39.78 -1.07 11.07
CA ASP A 604 -38.99 -1.84 10.13
C ASP A 604 -39.63 -1.80 8.72
N PRO A 605 -38.90 -2.17 7.64
CA PRO A 605 -39.44 -2.13 6.29
C PRO A 605 -40.58 -3.14 6.10
N TYR A 606 -41.41 -2.93 5.09
CA TYR A 606 -42.35 -3.97 4.67
C TYR A 606 -41.60 -5.24 4.23
N HIS A 607 -42.03 -6.39 4.73
CA HIS A 607 -41.32 -7.68 4.59
C HIS A 607 -41.84 -8.57 3.44
N GLY A 608 -42.72 -8.04 2.58
CA GLY A 608 -43.22 -8.73 1.39
C GLY A 608 -42.38 -8.45 0.13
N PRO A 609 -42.37 -9.38 -0.85
CA PRO A 609 -41.65 -9.18 -2.12
C PRO A 609 -42.06 -7.90 -2.85
N GLY A 610 -41.06 -7.16 -3.36
CA GLY A 610 -41.26 -5.94 -4.13
C GLY A 610 -41.77 -4.73 -3.35
N GLN A 611 -42.02 -4.84 -2.04
CA GLN A 611 -42.61 -3.76 -1.25
C GLN A 611 -41.56 -2.71 -0.84
N ALA A 612 -40.62 -3.07 0.03
CA ALA A 612 -39.70 -2.11 0.62
C ALA A 612 -38.62 -1.63 -0.36
N HIS A 613 -38.36 -0.32 -0.33
CA HIS A 613 -37.33 0.35 -1.13
C HIS A 613 -36.55 1.42 -0.33
N GLY A 614 -36.49 1.25 1.00
CA GLY A 614 -35.68 2.11 1.88
C GLY A 614 -36.36 3.36 2.44
N LEU A 615 -37.63 3.60 2.11
CA LEU A 615 -38.47 4.63 2.75
C LEU A 615 -39.50 4.01 3.70
N ALA A 616 -39.68 4.56 4.89
CA ALA A 616 -40.72 4.16 5.84
C ALA A 616 -42.12 4.38 5.27
N PHE A 617 -43.04 3.47 5.58
CA PHE A 617 -44.44 3.47 5.12
C PHE A 617 -44.66 3.50 3.61
N SER A 618 -43.61 3.39 2.79
CA SER A 618 -43.64 3.51 1.34
C SER A 618 -43.47 2.15 0.65
N VAL A 619 -44.14 1.96 -0.48
CA VAL A 619 -43.98 0.78 -1.36
C VAL A 619 -43.70 1.20 -2.79
N ARG A 620 -43.04 0.33 -3.58
CA ARG A 620 -42.74 0.61 -5.01
C ARG A 620 -44.03 0.79 -5.85
N PRO A 621 -43.95 1.49 -6.99
CA PRO A 621 -45.03 1.52 -7.98
C PRO A 621 -45.51 0.11 -8.35
N GLY A 622 -46.81 -0.03 -8.64
CA GLY A 622 -47.44 -1.33 -8.93
C GLY A 622 -47.76 -2.19 -7.70
N VAL A 623 -47.25 -1.85 -6.51
CA VAL A 623 -47.60 -2.54 -5.27
C VAL A 623 -48.79 -1.85 -4.59
N ARG A 624 -49.82 -2.64 -4.27
CA ARG A 624 -51.01 -2.13 -3.57
C ARG A 624 -50.60 -1.55 -2.20
N PRO A 625 -51.04 -0.33 -1.84
CA PRO A 625 -50.80 0.26 -0.53
C PRO A 625 -51.16 -0.69 0.62
N PRO A 626 -50.22 -0.99 1.54
CA PRO A 626 -50.49 -1.83 2.71
C PRO A 626 -51.50 -1.18 3.67
N PRO A 627 -52.14 -1.94 4.58
CA PRO A 627 -53.19 -1.42 5.47
C PRO A 627 -52.78 -0.18 6.28
N SER A 628 -51.52 -0.13 6.74
CA SER A 628 -51.00 1.04 7.47
C SER A 628 -50.94 2.29 6.57
N LEU A 629 -50.49 2.16 5.32
CA LEU A 629 -50.46 3.26 4.38
C LEU A 629 -51.87 3.69 3.93
N ALA A 630 -52.79 2.72 3.75
CA ALA A 630 -54.18 3.03 3.46
C ALA A 630 -54.85 3.84 4.58
N ASN A 631 -54.50 3.58 5.85
CA ASN A 631 -54.98 4.37 6.98
C ASN A 631 -54.33 5.76 7.04
N ILE A 632 -53.04 5.87 6.67
CA ILE A 632 -52.39 7.18 6.49
C ILE A 632 -53.12 8.01 5.42
N TYR A 633 -53.50 7.41 4.29
CA TYR A 633 -54.27 8.10 3.23
C TYR A 633 -55.67 8.54 3.68
N LYS A 634 -56.36 7.73 4.49
CA LYS A 634 -57.66 8.13 5.08
C LYS A 634 -57.51 9.35 5.98
N GLU A 635 -56.48 9.37 6.82
CA GLU A 635 -56.22 10.51 7.69
C GLU A 635 -55.82 11.75 6.89
N LEU A 636 -54.95 11.61 5.89
CA LEU A 636 -54.58 12.68 4.97
C LEU A 636 -55.80 13.30 4.27
N GLN A 637 -56.72 12.46 3.79
CA GLN A 637 -57.93 12.93 3.12
C GLN A 637 -58.81 13.75 4.07
N ALA A 638 -58.96 13.30 5.32
CA ALA A 638 -59.76 13.99 6.33
C ALA A 638 -59.06 15.24 6.91
N ASP A 639 -57.73 15.30 6.86
CA ASP A 639 -56.92 16.36 7.46
C ASP A 639 -56.64 17.51 6.49
N VAL A 640 -56.14 17.20 5.29
CA VAL A 640 -55.66 18.20 4.31
C VAL A 640 -56.30 18.08 2.93
N GLY A 641 -57.38 17.28 2.78
CA GLY A 641 -58.10 17.15 1.51
C GLY A 641 -57.37 16.31 0.45
N PHE A 642 -56.44 15.46 0.86
CA PHE A 642 -55.65 14.57 -0.01
C PHE A 642 -56.51 13.63 -0.86
N GLN A 643 -56.14 13.49 -2.13
CA GLN A 643 -56.73 12.51 -3.06
C GLN A 643 -55.82 11.27 -3.15
N PRO A 644 -56.26 10.09 -2.67
CA PRO A 644 -55.42 8.90 -2.69
C PRO A 644 -55.07 8.42 -4.11
N PRO A 645 -53.78 8.30 -4.47
CA PRO A 645 -53.36 7.73 -5.75
C PRO A 645 -53.47 6.20 -5.72
N ARG A 646 -53.24 5.55 -6.88
CA ARG A 646 -53.27 4.09 -7.02
C ARG A 646 -51.94 3.39 -6.63
N HIS A 647 -50.95 4.12 -6.12
CA HIS A 647 -49.66 3.59 -5.67
C HIS A 647 -49.36 4.01 -4.22
N GLY A 648 -48.31 3.41 -3.64
CA GLY A 648 -47.82 3.75 -2.30
C GLY A 648 -46.42 4.36 -2.26
N TYR A 649 -45.92 4.85 -3.40
CA TYR A 649 -44.58 5.42 -3.55
C TYR A 649 -44.47 6.86 -3.03
N LEU A 650 -43.88 7.01 -1.85
CA LEU A 650 -43.78 8.28 -1.09
C LEU A 650 -42.52 9.11 -1.40
N ARG A 651 -41.80 8.84 -2.50
CA ARG A 651 -40.56 9.57 -2.83
C ARG A 651 -40.79 11.09 -2.97
N HIS A 652 -41.94 11.49 -3.51
CA HIS A 652 -42.30 12.90 -3.66
C HIS A 652 -42.27 13.67 -2.33
N TRP A 653 -42.66 13.04 -1.21
CA TRP A 653 -42.53 13.67 0.11
C TRP A 653 -41.07 13.75 0.57
N ALA A 654 -40.28 12.72 0.30
CA ALA A 654 -38.86 12.70 0.66
C ALA A 654 -38.07 13.83 0.01
N GLU A 655 -38.34 14.11 -1.27
CA GLU A 655 -37.74 15.21 -2.04
C GLU A 655 -38.15 16.60 -1.53
N GLN A 656 -39.28 16.72 -0.83
CA GLN A 656 -39.72 17.96 -0.18
C GLN A 656 -39.14 18.18 1.24
N GLY A 657 -38.34 17.24 1.75
CA GLY A 657 -37.73 17.34 3.08
C GLY A 657 -38.35 16.42 4.14
N VAL A 658 -39.19 15.45 3.76
CA VAL A 658 -39.78 14.47 4.70
C VAL A 658 -38.89 13.24 4.80
N LEU A 659 -38.09 13.16 5.87
CA LEU A 659 -37.24 12.02 6.16
C LEU A 659 -38.08 10.83 6.67
N LEU A 660 -38.40 9.91 5.76
CA LEU A 660 -39.16 8.68 6.01
C LEU A 660 -38.22 7.56 6.49
N LEU A 661 -37.82 7.59 7.77
CA LEU A 661 -36.81 6.70 8.34
C LEU A 661 -37.44 5.50 9.05
N ASN A 662 -36.91 4.29 8.89
CA ASN A 662 -37.23 3.16 9.78
C ASN A 662 -36.19 3.07 10.90
N ALA A 663 -36.57 2.61 12.09
CA ALA A 663 -35.62 2.38 13.17
C ALA A 663 -34.72 1.15 12.98
N VAL A 664 -35.21 0.17 12.22
CA VAL A 664 -34.43 -0.93 11.68
C VAL A 664 -34.50 -0.83 10.15
N LEU A 665 -33.37 -0.77 9.44
CA LEU A 665 -33.39 -0.47 7.99
C LEU A 665 -33.54 -1.71 7.09
N THR A 666 -33.51 -2.91 7.65
CA THR A 666 -33.66 -4.17 6.89
C THR A 666 -34.49 -5.18 7.66
N VAL A 667 -35.13 -6.10 6.94
CA VAL A 667 -35.98 -7.16 7.51
C VAL A 667 -35.87 -8.41 6.65
N ARG A 668 -36.06 -9.58 7.25
CA ARG A 668 -36.14 -10.85 6.56
C ARG A 668 -37.55 -11.03 5.98
N ARG A 669 -37.66 -11.67 4.82
CA ARG A 669 -38.95 -11.97 4.18
C ARG A 669 -39.87 -12.70 5.17
N GLY A 670 -41.05 -12.13 5.40
CA GLY A 670 -42.10 -12.74 6.24
C GLY A 670 -41.87 -12.69 7.75
N GLU A 671 -40.77 -12.08 8.22
CA GLU A 671 -40.41 -12.04 9.64
C GLU A 671 -40.19 -10.59 10.12
N PRO A 672 -41.25 -9.89 10.54
CA PRO A 672 -41.14 -8.54 11.09
C PRO A 672 -40.14 -8.48 12.25
N ASN A 673 -39.34 -7.41 12.32
CA ASN A 673 -38.30 -7.17 13.32
C ASN A 673 -37.16 -8.21 13.39
N SER A 674 -36.98 -9.05 12.37
CA SER A 674 -35.92 -10.08 12.38
C SER A 674 -34.50 -9.52 12.61
N HIS A 675 -34.25 -8.25 12.24
CA HIS A 675 -32.94 -7.60 12.38
C HIS A 675 -32.88 -6.59 13.53
N ALA A 676 -33.87 -6.57 14.42
CA ALA A 676 -33.81 -5.78 15.63
C ALA A 676 -32.63 -6.21 16.52
N GLY A 677 -31.99 -5.25 17.18
CA GLY A 677 -30.84 -5.46 18.06
C GLY A 677 -29.52 -5.76 17.34
N ARG A 678 -29.48 -5.73 16.00
CA ARG A 678 -28.28 -6.03 15.21
C ARG A 678 -27.38 -4.82 14.97
N GLY A 679 -27.82 -3.62 15.37
CA GLY A 679 -27.02 -2.39 15.30
C GLY A 679 -27.68 -1.25 14.52
N TRP A 680 -28.79 -1.50 13.81
CA TRP A 680 -29.50 -0.46 13.06
C TRP A 680 -29.99 0.66 13.95
N GLU A 681 -30.52 0.33 15.13
CA GLU A 681 -31.11 1.31 16.04
C GLU A 681 -30.09 2.34 16.49
N ARG A 682 -28.82 1.95 16.62
CA ARG A 682 -27.73 2.87 16.97
C ARG A 682 -27.47 3.88 15.87
N LEU A 683 -27.45 3.42 14.62
CA LEU A 683 -27.27 4.29 13.46
C LEU A 683 -28.46 5.23 13.31
N THR A 684 -29.69 4.73 13.40
CA THR A 684 -30.90 5.57 13.26
C THR A 684 -31.05 6.54 14.42
N ASP A 685 -30.58 6.18 15.63
CA ASP A 685 -30.51 7.11 16.76
C ASP A 685 -29.50 8.24 16.48
N ALA A 686 -28.37 7.92 15.83
CA ALA A 686 -27.42 8.94 15.40
C ALA A 686 -28.03 9.86 14.34
N VAL A 687 -28.77 9.32 13.36
CA VAL A 687 -29.54 10.13 12.39
C VAL A 687 -30.48 11.09 13.12
N ILE A 688 -31.29 10.61 14.07
CA ILE A 688 -32.21 11.46 14.84
C ILE A 688 -31.46 12.55 15.62
N ARG A 689 -30.31 12.23 16.22
CA ARG A 689 -29.48 13.22 16.92
C ARG A 689 -28.93 14.29 15.98
N GLN A 690 -28.51 13.92 14.77
CA GLN A 690 -28.05 14.89 13.77
C GLN A 690 -29.19 15.80 13.31
N VAL A 691 -30.39 15.26 13.14
CA VAL A 691 -31.58 16.08 12.84
C VAL A 691 -31.93 17.00 14.02
N ASN A 692 -31.87 16.51 15.26
CA ASN A 692 -32.12 17.29 16.47
C ASN A 692 -31.08 18.42 16.69
N ALA A 693 -29.89 18.27 16.13
CA ALA A 693 -28.83 19.28 16.21
C ALA A 693 -29.04 20.43 15.20
N LYS A 694 -29.97 20.31 14.25
CA LYS A 694 -30.24 21.37 13.27
C LYS A 694 -30.77 22.62 13.96
N GLU A 695 -30.32 23.78 13.47
CA GLU A 695 -30.82 25.10 13.87
C GLU A 695 -32.19 25.43 13.24
N SER A 696 -32.49 24.91 12.06
CA SER A 696 -33.82 25.05 11.47
C SER A 696 -34.81 24.13 12.18
N ARG A 697 -36.04 24.60 12.43
CA ARG A 697 -37.09 23.79 13.04
C ARG A 697 -37.35 22.52 12.22
N VAL A 698 -37.48 21.39 12.90
CA VAL A 698 -37.90 20.11 12.32
C VAL A 698 -39.10 19.60 13.10
N VAL A 699 -40.08 19.03 12.40
CA VAL A 699 -41.24 18.39 13.01
C VAL A 699 -41.03 16.87 13.08
N PHE A 700 -41.01 16.31 14.27
CA PHE A 700 -40.85 14.87 14.51
C PHE A 700 -42.21 14.22 14.72
N VAL A 701 -42.61 13.36 13.78
CA VAL A 701 -43.88 12.65 13.80
C VAL A 701 -43.66 11.22 14.26
N LEU A 702 -44.13 10.92 15.48
CA LEU A 702 -43.83 9.68 16.19
C LEU A 702 -45.10 8.85 16.40
N TRP A 703 -45.38 7.96 15.45
CA TRP A 703 -46.55 7.10 15.48
C TRP A 703 -46.31 5.78 16.21
N GLY A 704 -47.10 5.53 17.25
CA GLY A 704 -47.04 4.29 18.02
C GLY A 704 -45.96 4.24 19.09
N ALA A 705 -46.07 3.25 19.98
CA ALA A 705 -45.23 3.17 21.17
C ALA A 705 -43.73 3.05 20.86
N TYR A 706 -43.36 2.42 19.74
CA TYR A 706 -41.97 2.30 19.34
C TYR A 706 -41.37 3.66 18.97
N ALA A 707 -42.04 4.42 18.09
CA ALA A 707 -41.54 5.73 17.66
C ALA A 707 -41.50 6.74 18.81
N ARG A 708 -42.52 6.77 19.66
CA ARG A 708 -42.58 7.66 20.84
C ARG A 708 -41.42 7.46 21.81
N LYS A 709 -40.86 6.24 21.93
CA LYS A 709 -39.66 6.01 22.76
C LYS A 709 -38.43 6.78 22.28
N LYS A 710 -38.40 7.24 21.02
CA LYS A 710 -37.32 8.06 20.45
C LYS A 710 -37.50 9.55 20.72
N ALA A 711 -38.63 10.00 21.26
CA ALA A 711 -38.84 11.40 21.67
C ALA A 711 -37.75 11.91 22.61
N LYS A 712 -37.21 11.04 23.47
CA LYS A 712 -36.09 11.36 24.37
C LYS A 712 -34.77 11.78 23.67
N LEU A 713 -34.64 11.52 22.38
CA LEU A 713 -33.49 11.94 21.56
C LEU A 713 -33.69 13.35 20.97
N VAL A 714 -34.91 13.87 21.02
CA VAL A 714 -35.28 15.20 20.54
C VAL A 714 -35.28 16.14 21.74
N THR A 715 -34.15 16.78 21.99
CA THR A 715 -33.91 17.64 23.18
C THR A 715 -33.93 19.12 22.86
N ASN A 716 -33.87 19.48 21.57
CA ASN A 716 -33.80 20.85 21.14
C ASN A 716 -35.21 21.50 21.16
N PRO A 717 -35.44 22.55 21.96
CA PRO A 717 -36.77 23.11 22.19
C PRO A 717 -37.40 23.77 20.97
N GLN A 718 -36.63 24.04 19.91
CA GLN A 718 -37.17 24.63 18.68
C GLN A 718 -37.95 23.64 17.81
N HIS A 719 -37.74 22.33 18.03
CA HIS A 719 -38.39 21.27 17.29
C HIS A 719 -39.77 20.97 17.87
N VAL A 720 -40.68 20.51 17.02
CA VAL A 720 -42.04 20.13 17.42
C VAL A 720 -42.17 18.62 17.35
N ILE A 721 -42.68 18.00 18.41
CA ILE A 721 -42.96 16.55 18.44
C ILE A 721 -44.46 16.34 18.36
N LEU A 722 -44.90 15.58 17.35
CA LEU A 722 -46.29 15.18 17.16
C LEU A 722 -46.42 13.68 17.40
N GLU A 723 -47.07 13.31 18.49
CA GLU A 723 -47.24 11.91 18.88
C GLU A 723 -48.67 11.43 18.64
N SER A 724 -48.82 10.21 18.14
CA SER A 724 -50.13 9.55 18.07
C SER A 724 -50.03 8.02 18.13
N ALA A 725 -51.16 7.32 17.99
CA ALA A 725 -51.15 5.86 17.85
C ALA A 725 -50.56 5.42 16.50
N HIS A 726 -50.20 4.14 16.36
CA HIS A 726 -49.69 3.64 15.08
C HIS A 726 -50.82 3.55 14.04
N PRO A 727 -50.59 3.83 12.75
CA PRO A 727 -51.61 3.70 11.70
C PRO A 727 -51.99 2.24 11.35
N SER A 728 -51.63 1.26 12.19
CA SER A 728 -51.93 -0.16 11.91
C SER A 728 -53.40 -0.46 12.18
N PRO A 729 -53.96 -1.54 11.59
CA PRO A 729 -55.34 -1.96 11.86
C PRO A 729 -55.65 -2.15 13.37
N LEU A 730 -54.65 -2.51 14.17
CA LEU A 730 -54.79 -2.74 15.62
C LEU A 730 -54.97 -1.46 16.44
N SER A 731 -54.58 -0.30 15.92
CA SER A 731 -54.65 0.97 16.66
C SER A 731 -55.23 2.14 15.86
N VAL A 732 -55.80 1.87 14.68
CA VAL A 732 -56.32 2.88 13.75
C VAL A 732 -57.35 3.82 14.40
N ALA A 733 -58.21 3.32 15.29
CA ALA A 733 -59.23 4.13 15.97
C ALA A 733 -58.62 5.24 16.85
N LYS A 734 -57.38 5.08 17.32
CA LYS A 734 -56.64 6.08 18.09
C LYS A 734 -55.70 6.93 17.22
N PHE A 735 -55.55 6.57 15.95
CA PHE A 735 -54.74 7.31 14.97
C PHE A 735 -55.61 8.27 14.15
N LEU A 736 -56.82 7.85 13.76
CA LEU A 736 -57.73 8.69 13.00
C LEU A 736 -58.19 9.91 13.80
N GLY A 737 -58.29 11.06 13.14
CA GLY A 737 -58.65 12.35 13.74
C GLY A 737 -57.51 13.04 14.49
N THR A 738 -56.29 12.49 14.44
CA THR A 738 -55.12 13.10 15.11
C THR A 738 -54.56 14.30 14.34
N ARG A 739 -54.95 14.44 13.06
CA ARG A 739 -54.65 15.54 12.14
C ARG A 739 -53.16 15.92 12.14
N PRO A 740 -52.23 14.97 11.94
CA PRO A 740 -50.81 15.25 12.07
C PRO A 740 -50.28 16.10 10.89
N PHE A 741 -50.89 16.06 9.70
CA PHE A 741 -50.36 16.68 8.49
C PHE A 741 -50.61 18.19 8.47
N SER A 742 -51.82 18.63 8.83
CA SER A 742 -52.12 20.06 9.01
C SER A 742 -51.29 20.65 10.16
N LYS A 743 -51.11 19.91 11.26
CA LYS A 743 -50.24 20.30 12.38
C LYS A 743 -48.77 20.40 11.99
N VAL A 744 -48.26 19.50 11.14
CA VAL A 744 -46.89 19.62 10.59
C VAL A 744 -46.77 20.92 9.80
N ASN A 745 -47.70 21.19 8.88
CA ASN A 745 -47.64 22.39 8.05
C ASN A 745 -47.73 23.67 8.89
N ALA A 746 -48.65 23.73 9.87
CA ALA A 746 -48.73 24.85 10.80
C ALA A 746 -47.41 25.07 11.57
N ALA A 747 -46.79 24.00 12.08
CA ALA A 747 -45.52 24.10 12.80
C ALA A 747 -44.34 24.57 11.92
N LEU A 748 -44.34 24.23 10.63
CA LEU A 748 -43.37 24.71 9.65
C LEU A 748 -43.59 26.19 9.32
N GLU A 749 -44.84 26.60 9.05
CA GLU A 749 -45.23 27.98 8.77
C GLU A 749 -44.89 28.93 9.92
N GLU A 750 -45.14 28.51 11.17
CA GLU A 750 -44.76 29.25 12.38
C GLU A 750 -43.25 29.55 12.46
N SER A 751 -42.41 28.75 11.79
CA SER A 751 -40.96 28.95 11.70
C SER A 751 -40.50 29.56 10.38
N GLY A 752 -41.42 30.04 9.55
CA GLY A 752 -41.11 30.64 8.25
C GLY A 752 -40.68 29.63 7.18
N GLN A 753 -40.93 28.33 7.37
CA GLN A 753 -40.59 27.30 6.39
C GLN A 753 -41.76 26.98 5.47
N THR A 754 -41.45 26.62 4.22
CA THR A 754 -42.46 26.18 3.26
C THR A 754 -43.17 24.91 3.75
N PRO A 755 -44.52 24.89 3.77
CA PRO A 755 -45.32 23.70 4.05
C PRO A 755 -44.96 22.53 3.13
N ILE A 756 -45.29 21.31 3.58
CA ILE A 756 -45.21 20.13 2.72
C ILE A 756 -46.48 20.06 1.87
N ASP A 757 -46.33 19.88 0.56
CA ASP A 757 -47.40 19.42 -0.30
C ASP A 757 -47.57 17.91 -0.10
N TRP A 758 -48.60 17.56 0.67
CA TRP A 758 -48.90 16.17 0.98
C TRP A 758 -49.55 15.42 -0.19
N GLN A 759 -50.01 16.11 -1.24
CA GLN A 759 -50.56 15.44 -2.42
C GLN A 759 -49.45 14.68 -3.15
N LEU A 760 -49.72 13.43 -3.50
CA LEU A 760 -48.82 12.63 -4.31
C LEU A 760 -49.22 12.77 -5.79
N PRO A 761 -48.27 12.62 -6.73
CA PRO A 761 -48.59 12.45 -8.14
C PRO A 761 -49.64 11.33 -8.32
N MET A 762 -50.59 11.51 -9.23
CA MET A 762 -51.62 10.48 -9.47
C MET A 762 -51.05 9.27 -10.23
N GLU A 763 -50.00 9.49 -11.00
CA GLU A 763 -49.26 8.51 -11.78
C GLU A 763 -47.76 8.69 -11.54
N VAL A 764 -47.00 7.59 -11.58
CA VAL A 764 -45.55 7.56 -11.33
C VAL A 764 -44.92 6.61 -12.33
N GLU A 765 -43.93 7.08 -13.07
CA GLU A 765 -42.99 6.27 -13.85
C GLU A 765 -41.68 6.13 -13.03
N GLU A 766 -41.06 4.95 -13.08
CA GLU A 766 -39.89 4.60 -12.25
C GLU A 766 -38.57 5.13 -12.82
#